data_AF-A0AAN5YZR3-F1
#
_entry.id   AF-A0AAN5YZR3-F1
#
_cell.length_a   1.000
_cell.length_b   1.000
_cell.length_c   1.000
_cell.angle_alpha   90.00
_cell.angle_beta   90.00
_cell.angle_gamma   90.00
#
_symmetry.space_group_name_H-M   'P 1'
#
loop_
_entity.id
_entity.type
_entity.pdbx_description
1 polymer ?
#
loop_
_entity_poly.entity_id
_entity_poly.type
_entity_poly.pdbx_seq_one_letter_code
_entity_poly.pdbx_strand_id
1 'polypeptide(L)'
;MSWPRILKQAPRCSRCAPATEPYFTSSLPDITNPFRSRFRSFASQHGSKGSSAACLGKGATRRLSAASTALAKKKAIDRDFIVSVLEVSATKRDAKGYLQKYTSKNPKSLADAPLFVQGELQQEAVPEAPKPPHVAIMKLRAPQEIDTETLDGVANTLSQLRKLGLLSVVVIDCGMDESRMTFQEQTFRLCEAIDRFGEHGARAVDNAFVYSEPSARDGASQESSPIDVRVEDPGFLDRILHHRMMPVIPSVVTRDVTRPPQPVDSNQIVLALTRYFAGLQFNTVGDHSEIDNAPSKPMALVERIILLDPLGATPMTGRPGAAHRFINLEQEYDPILKELMGPDGSPLGDDKGLCASITAHAANLALAKDALAMLPHTSSALITTPDAAANLTDIPLKSSELAGSDSGFEMGGMVTTRRKKNPLLHNLLTDKPVFSSSLPMARAPANSGKGQTVGASSGSTLLKKGMPLRLFPHPRVTPWRPPQPGAPRLRLTDKCIDLPRLVHLIEDSFGRKLDVDDYLNRVNENLAGVIIAGDYEGGAILTWEKPQHLDDQTAYEQGRYVPYLDKFAVLRKSQGSGGCADIVFNAMVRGCLPEGVSWRSRKDNPVNKWYFERSLGTKKLSDCNWTMFWTTPKLHIESPVLQDYESVCRGVEPSWADNKHILD
;
A
#
# COMPACT_ATOMS: atom_id res chain seq x y z
N MET A 1 -0.89 -4.27 -32.65
CA MET A 1 -1.79 -3.80 -33.72
C MET A 1 -2.33 -2.44 -33.28
N SER A 2 -1.90 -1.36 -33.92
CA SER A 2 -2.37 0.00 -33.64
C SER A 2 -3.72 0.24 -34.29
N TRP A 3 -4.56 1.06 -33.66
CA TRP A 3 -5.81 1.56 -34.23
C TRP A 3 -5.95 3.05 -33.90
N PRO A 4 -6.03 3.96 -34.89
CA PRO A 4 -6.36 5.36 -34.69
C PRO A 4 -7.79 5.73 -35.13
N ARG A 5 -8.34 6.73 -34.42
CA ARG A 5 -9.37 7.74 -34.78
C ARG A 5 -10.79 7.32 -35.22
N ILE A 6 -11.79 8.03 -34.64
CA ILE A 6 -12.82 8.90 -35.26
C ILE A 6 -13.72 9.40 -34.09
N LEU A 7 -13.77 10.69 -33.74
CA LEU A 7 -14.84 11.61 -34.17
C LEU A 7 -14.49 13.06 -33.81
N LYS A 8 -14.74 13.97 -34.76
CA LYS A 8 -14.72 15.43 -34.63
C LYS A 8 -16.10 15.98 -35.03
N GLN A 9 -16.46 17.08 -34.37
CA GLN A 9 -17.40 18.17 -34.77
C GLN A 9 -18.92 18.01 -34.57
N ALA A 10 -19.46 18.97 -33.79
CA ALA A 10 -20.76 19.64 -33.97
C ALA A 10 -20.73 21.02 -33.24
N PRO A 11 -21.58 22.01 -33.59
CA PRO A 11 -21.14 23.39 -33.85
C PRO A 11 -21.40 24.44 -32.75
N ARG A 12 -20.71 25.58 -32.90
CA ARG A 12 -20.88 26.84 -32.17
C ARG A 12 -22.24 27.47 -32.50
N CYS A 13 -23.00 27.83 -31.47
CA CYS A 13 -24.15 28.72 -31.60
C CYS A 13 -23.71 30.17 -31.35
N SER A 14 -23.77 30.97 -32.40
CA SER A 14 -23.61 32.41 -32.43
C SER A 14 -24.98 33.07 -32.37
N ARG A 15 -25.31 33.74 -31.26
CA ARG A 15 -26.24 34.88 -31.15
C ARG A 15 -26.48 35.16 -29.67
N CYS A 16 -26.14 36.38 -29.24
CA CYS A 16 -26.89 37.24 -28.31
C CYS A 16 -25.96 38.24 -27.60
N ALA A 17 -25.75 39.39 -28.25
CA ALA A 17 -25.55 40.73 -27.71
C ALA A 17 -25.81 41.69 -28.90
N PRO A 18 -26.19 42.99 -28.74
CA PRO A 18 -26.05 43.85 -27.56
C PRO A 18 -27.24 44.81 -27.29
N ALA A 19 -27.17 45.61 -26.21
CA ALA A 19 -27.76 46.97 -26.05
C ALA A 19 -27.38 47.52 -24.65
N THR A 20 -26.38 48.40 -24.53
CA THR A 20 -26.45 49.88 -24.34
C THR A 20 -26.89 50.38 -22.94
N GLU A 21 -25.96 51.11 -22.31
CA GLU A 21 -26.00 52.00 -21.13
C GLU A 21 -27.05 53.17 -21.21
N PRO A 22 -27.11 54.20 -20.31
CA PRO A 22 -26.38 54.50 -19.04
C PRO A 22 -27.26 54.99 -17.85
N TYR A 23 -26.66 55.16 -16.65
CA TYR A 23 -26.49 56.46 -15.94
C TYR A 23 -26.26 56.39 -14.39
N PHE A 24 -25.36 57.29 -13.94
CA PHE A 24 -25.24 58.02 -12.65
C PHE A 24 -24.57 57.42 -11.36
N THR A 25 -23.26 57.76 -11.23
CA THR A 25 -22.57 58.55 -10.16
C THR A 25 -22.43 58.17 -8.68
N SER A 26 -21.16 58.27 -8.24
CA SER A 26 -20.61 58.79 -6.96
C SER A 26 -20.72 57.87 -5.73
N SER A 27 -19.79 57.77 -4.77
CA SER A 27 -18.61 58.57 -4.37
C SER A 27 -17.72 57.77 -3.41
N LEU A 28 -16.42 58.10 -3.36
CA LEU A 28 -15.40 57.69 -2.36
C LEU A 28 -15.58 58.46 -1.02
N PRO A 29 -14.91 58.03 0.07
CA PRO A 29 -13.68 58.76 0.44
C PRO A 29 -12.54 57.91 1.06
N ASP A 30 -11.31 58.35 0.75
CA ASP A 30 -10.06 58.17 1.50
C ASP A 30 -10.10 58.84 2.87
N ILE A 31 -9.53 58.25 3.94
CA ILE A 31 -8.79 58.98 5.00
C ILE A 31 -7.66 58.12 5.62
N THR A 32 -6.46 58.65 5.39
CA THR A 32 -5.12 58.61 6.04
C THR A 32 -4.89 58.05 7.47
N ASN A 33 -3.71 57.41 7.62
CA ASN A 33 -2.89 57.19 8.84
C ASN A 33 -2.61 58.46 9.67
N PRO A 34 -2.21 58.29 10.96
CA PRO A 34 -0.84 58.71 11.30
C PRO A 34 -0.06 57.80 12.28
N PHE A 35 1.25 58.04 12.26
CA PHE A 35 2.36 57.42 12.97
C PHE A 35 2.51 57.83 14.46
N ARG A 36 3.34 57.03 15.15
CA ARG A 36 4.33 57.36 16.24
C ARG A 36 3.97 57.16 17.72
N SER A 37 4.52 56.06 18.25
CA SER A 37 5.52 55.94 19.34
C SER A 37 5.44 56.85 20.58
N ARG A 38 5.42 56.23 21.77
CA ARG A 38 6.24 56.65 22.92
C ARG A 38 6.78 55.46 23.71
N PHE A 39 8.10 55.48 23.91
CA PHE A 39 8.90 54.73 24.88
C PHE A 39 8.83 55.41 26.27
N ARG A 40 9.07 54.60 27.33
CA ARG A 40 9.74 54.87 28.64
C ARG A 40 8.99 54.11 29.76
N SER A 41 9.52 53.03 30.35
CA SER A 41 10.71 52.85 31.22
C SER A 41 10.49 53.18 32.71
N PHE A 42 10.50 52.11 33.52
CA PHE A 42 11.11 51.91 34.85
C PHE A 42 10.72 52.70 36.12
N ALA A 43 10.90 51.96 37.22
CA ALA A 43 10.99 52.33 38.66
C ALA A 43 9.64 52.37 39.41
N SER A 44 9.48 51.97 40.68
CA SER A 44 10.35 51.34 41.69
C SER A 44 9.44 50.92 42.88
N GLN A 45 9.99 50.02 43.70
CA GLN A 45 9.52 49.44 44.97
C GLN A 45 8.75 50.36 45.94
N HIS A 46 7.79 49.78 46.67
CA HIS A 46 7.77 49.79 48.15
C HIS A 46 6.73 48.80 48.71
N GLY A 47 7.11 48.07 49.76
CA GLY A 47 6.30 47.06 50.41
C GLY A 47 5.28 47.61 51.41
N SER A 48 4.25 46.82 51.68
CA SER A 48 3.43 46.88 52.89
C SER A 48 2.83 45.50 53.17
N LYS A 49 3.05 45.00 54.38
CA LYS A 49 2.41 43.81 54.93
C LYS A 49 0.97 44.15 55.29
N GLY A 50 0.02 43.34 54.85
CA GLY A 50 -1.38 43.41 55.28
C GLY A 50 -2.11 42.13 54.93
N SER A 51 -2.18 41.22 55.90
CA SER A 51 -3.04 40.03 55.88
C SER A 51 -4.51 40.46 55.83
N SER A 52 -5.21 40.13 54.75
CA SER A 52 -6.66 39.92 54.78
C SER A 52 -7.08 39.02 53.63
N ALA A 53 -7.75 37.93 53.99
CA ALA A 53 -8.34 36.97 53.06
C ALA A 53 -9.53 37.60 52.34
N ALA A 54 -9.57 37.50 51.01
CA ALA A 54 -10.79 37.68 50.23
C ALA A 54 -10.68 36.97 48.87
N CYS A 55 -11.61 36.03 48.67
CA CYS A 55 -12.24 35.70 47.39
C CYS A 55 -11.37 35.04 46.30
N LEU A 56 -11.32 33.71 46.34
CA LEU A 56 -11.08 32.87 45.17
C LEU A 56 -12.17 33.12 44.11
N GLY A 57 -11.88 34.01 43.16
CA GLY A 57 -12.62 34.10 41.91
C GLY A 57 -12.36 32.85 41.06
N LYS A 58 -13.39 32.01 40.88
CA LYS A 58 -13.44 31.03 39.79
C LYS A 58 -13.43 31.82 38.46
N GLY A 59 -12.37 31.67 37.67
CA GLY A 59 -12.36 32.18 36.29
C GLY A 59 -11.10 32.89 35.81
N ALA A 60 -9.92 32.68 36.40
CA ALA A 60 -8.67 33.13 35.79
C ALA A 60 -8.08 31.99 34.92
N THR A 61 -8.57 31.84 33.69
CA THR A 61 -7.82 31.11 32.66
C THR A 61 -6.53 31.88 32.38
N ARG A 62 -5.42 31.43 32.98
CA ARG A 62 -4.07 31.94 32.68
C ARG A 62 -3.88 31.81 31.17
N ARG A 63 -3.91 32.93 30.43
CA ARG A 63 -3.56 32.94 29.00
C ARG A 63 -2.11 32.47 28.90
N LEU A 64 -1.92 31.27 28.36
CA LEU A 64 -0.59 30.74 28.04
C LEU A 64 0.08 31.71 27.06
N SER A 65 1.38 31.95 27.24
CA SER A 65 2.16 32.72 26.27
C SER A 65 2.18 32.00 24.91
N ALA A 66 2.37 32.74 23.81
CA ALA A 66 2.47 32.15 22.47
C ALA A 66 3.58 31.07 22.37
N ALA A 67 4.67 31.23 23.13
CA ALA A 67 5.72 30.22 23.22
C ALA A 67 5.26 28.95 23.96
N SER A 68 4.47 29.12 25.03
CA SER A 68 3.91 28.01 25.81
C SER A 68 2.86 27.23 25.02
N THR A 69 2.03 27.91 24.21
CA THR A 69 1.05 27.25 23.34
C THR A 69 1.73 26.49 22.19
N ALA A 70 2.77 27.06 21.58
CA ALA A 70 3.58 26.38 20.56
C ALA A 70 4.25 25.10 21.11
N LEU A 71 4.83 25.17 22.31
CA LEU A 71 5.44 24.01 22.97
C LEU A 71 4.39 22.92 23.28
N ALA A 72 3.21 23.32 23.79
CA ALA A 72 2.12 22.39 24.06
C ALA A 72 1.63 21.72 22.77
N LYS A 73 1.51 22.48 21.67
CA LYS A 73 1.13 21.95 20.35
C LYS A 73 2.18 20.95 19.83
N LYS A 74 3.47 21.27 19.92
CA LYS A 74 4.55 20.34 19.54
C LYS A 74 4.48 19.02 20.33
N LYS A 75 4.33 19.10 21.66
CA LYS A 75 4.18 17.91 22.51
C LYS A 75 2.95 17.07 22.15
N ALA A 76 1.83 17.73 21.80
CA ALA A 76 0.63 17.03 21.35
C ALA A 76 0.85 16.27 20.04
N ILE A 77 1.51 16.91 19.06
CA ILE A 77 1.88 16.28 17.78
C ILE A 77 2.84 15.10 17.99
N ASP A 78 3.84 15.24 18.86
CA ASP A 78 4.79 14.16 19.14
C ASP A 78 4.11 12.98 19.87
N ARG A 79 3.19 13.26 20.79
CA ARG A 79 2.37 12.22 21.43
C ARG A 79 1.48 11.50 20.41
N ASP A 80 0.81 12.25 19.53
CA ASP A 80 -0.05 11.70 18.48
C ASP A 80 0.74 10.78 17.54
N PHE A 81 1.94 11.21 17.15
CA PHE A 81 2.87 10.39 16.37
C PHE A 81 3.23 9.06 17.06
N ILE A 82 3.55 9.08 18.37
CA ILE A 82 3.86 7.84 19.09
C ILE A 82 2.64 6.92 19.14
N VAL A 83 1.45 7.48 19.37
CA VAL A 83 0.20 6.72 19.38
C VAL A 83 -0.06 6.09 18.01
N SER A 84 0.08 6.86 16.92
CA SER A 84 -0.16 6.36 15.56
C SER A 84 0.79 5.20 15.19
N VAL A 85 2.06 5.28 15.60
CA VAL A 85 3.04 4.20 15.41
C VAL A 85 2.67 2.96 16.22
N LEU A 86 2.23 3.11 17.47
CA LEU A 86 1.82 1.99 18.32
C LEU A 86 0.53 1.32 17.83
N GLU A 87 -0.40 2.08 17.27
CA GLU A 87 -1.67 1.57 16.74
C GLU A 87 -1.49 0.65 15.53
N VAL A 88 -0.38 0.79 14.78
CA VAL A 88 -0.10 -0.04 13.61
C VAL A 88 0.02 -1.54 13.95
N SER A 89 0.23 -1.91 15.23
CA SER A 89 0.32 -3.32 15.66
C SER A 89 1.43 -4.11 14.92
N ALA A 90 2.56 -3.45 14.64
CA ALA A 90 3.69 -4.08 13.97
C ALA A 90 4.30 -5.20 14.83
N THR A 91 4.67 -6.32 14.20
CA THR A 91 5.36 -7.41 14.92
C THR A 91 6.81 -7.04 15.20
N LYS A 92 7.46 -7.74 16.15
CA LYS A 92 8.91 -7.58 16.41
C LYS A 92 9.77 -7.72 15.15
N ARG A 93 9.36 -8.59 14.21
CA ARG A 93 10.04 -8.79 12.93
C ARG A 93 9.84 -7.59 12.00
N ASP A 94 8.62 -7.08 11.89
CA ASP A 94 8.31 -5.89 11.08
C ASP A 94 9.13 -4.69 11.58
N ALA A 95 9.15 -4.46 12.91
CA ALA A 95 9.93 -3.38 13.51
C ALA A 95 11.44 -3.53 13.25
N LYS A 96 12.00 -4.74 13.39
CA LYS A 96 13.41 -5.01 13.09
C LYS A 96 13.74 -4.73 11.62
N GLY A 97 12.89 -5.18 10.70
CA GLY A 97 13.06 -4.95 9.26
C GLY A 97 12.99 -3.47 8.90
N TYR A 98 12.02 -2.74 9.47
CA TYR A 98 11.90 -1.30 9.31
C TYR A 98 13.14 -0.55 9.84
N LEU A 99 13.59 -0.84 11.06
CA LEU A 99 14.77 -0.19 11.64
C LEU A 99 16.01 -0.47 10.80
N GLN A 100 16.22 -1.71 10.36
CA GLN A 100 17.37 -2.07 9.53
C GLN A 100 17.38 -1.31 8.18
N LYS A 101 16.19 -0.96 7.66
CA LYS A 101 16.04 -0.27 6.37
C LYS A 101 16.15 1.25 6.51
N TYR A 102 15.43 1.86 7.44
CA TYR A 102 15.28 3.32 7.53
C TYR A 102 16.15 3.98 8.62
N THR A 103 16.70 3.20 9.57
CA THR A 103 17.64 3.75 10.55
C THR A 103 19.06 3.47 10.10
N SER A 104 19.83 4.53 9.91
CA SER A 104 21.29 4.42 9.83
C SER A 104 21.80 3.90 11.17
N LYS A 105 22.88 3.09 11.19
CA LYS A 105 23.45 2.44 12.40
C LYS A 105 23.91 3.39 13.53
N ASN A 106 23.60 4.68 13.49
CA ASN A 106 23.88 5.67 14.52
C ASN A 106 22.62 6.47 14.91
N PRO A 107 21.80 5.99 15.85
CA PRO A 107 20.75 6.80 16.44
C PRO A 107 21.33 7.77 17.46
N LYS A 108 21.83 8.93 17.03
CA LYS A 108 22.27 10.02 17.94
C LYS A 108 21.11 10.80 18.61
N SER A 109 19.86 10.32 18.53
CA SER A 109 18.70 11.06 19.09
C SER A 109 17.78 10.25 20.01
N LEU A 110 18.24 9.12 20.54
CA LEU A 110 17.53 8.36 21.60
C LEU A 110 18.36 8.20 22.89
N ALA A 111 19.53 8.84 22.97
CA ALA A 111 20.50 8.67 24.04
C ALA A 111 20.34 9.65 25.23
N ASP A 112 19.11 10.06 25.56
CA ASP A 112 18.82 10.78 26.82
C ASP A 112 18.19 9.86 27.90
N ALA A 113 18.29 8.54 27.72
CA ALA A 113 18.12 7.60 28.81
C ALA A 113 19.49 7.33 29.46
N PRO A 114 19.69 7.57 30.77
CA PRO A 114 20.97 7.33 31.40
C PRO A 114 21.15 5.82 31.56
N LEU A 115 22.00 5.23 30.71
CA LEU A 115 22.49 3.86 30.89
C LEU A 115 23.93 3.93 31.39
N PHE A 116 24.13 3.44 32.61
CA PHE A 116 25.42 3.16 33.19
C PHE A 116 26.11 2.09 32.34
N VAL A 117 27.25 2.41 31.71
CA VAL A 117 28.09 1.43 31.01
C VAL A 117 29.54 1.68 31.39
N GLN A 118 30.13 0.71 32.11
CA GLN A 118 31.58 0.56 32.23
C GLN A 118 32.14 0.19 30.85
N GLY A 119 33.23 0.85 30.47
CA GLY A 119 33.62 1.08 29.09
C GLY A 119 34.10 -0.13 28.29
N GLU A 120 34.15 0.07 26.97
CA GLU A 120 35.16 -0.46 26.06
C GLU A 120 35.15 0.32 24.73
N LEU A 121 36.26 0.21 24.00
CA LEU A 121 36.86 1.17 23.07
C LEU A 121 36.04 1.51 21.81
N GLN A 122 36.09 2.79 21.44
CA GLN A 122 35.56 3.36 20.19
C GLN A 122 36.38 2.86 18.99
N GLN A 123 35.76 2.11 18.09
CA GLN A 123 36.23 1.95 16.71
C GLN A 123 35.69 3.12 15.87
N GLU A 124 36.60 3.96 15.36
CA GLU A 124 36.28 5.02 14.40
C GLU A 124 35.78 4.41 13.08
N ALA A 125 34.52 4.68 12.73
CA ALA A 125 33.93 4.28 11.46
C ALA A 125 34.34 5.26 10.35
N VAL A 126 34.93 4.73 9.27
CA VAL A 126 35.21 5.42 8.01
C VAL A 126 33.94 6.12 7.49
N PRO A 127 34.00 7.36 6.96
CA PRO A 127 32.82 8.05 6.43
C PRO A 127 32.32 7.33 5.16
N GLU A 128 31.26 6.53 5.30
CA GLU A 128 30.48 6.02 4.17
C GLU A 128 29.94 7.20 3.36
N ALA A 129 30.05 7.14 2.03
CA ALA A 129 29.42 8.10 1.13
C ALA A 129 27.92 8.27 1.47
N PRO A 130 27.35 9.49 1.36
CA PRO A 130 25.96 9.73 1.72
C PRO A 130 25.04 8.82 0.91
N LYS A 131 24.23 8.02 1.63
CA LYS A 131 23.24 7.14 1.01
C LYS A 131 22.11 7.99 0.42
N PRO A 132 21.60 7.64 -0.77
CA PRO A 132 20.48 8.35 -1.37
C PRO A 132 19.25 8.31 -0.44
N PRO A 133 18.46 9.39 -0.37
CA PRO A 133 17.28 9.44 0.48
C PRO A 133 16.21 8.44 0.02
N HIS A 134 15.45 7.89 0.98
CA HIS A 134 14.25 7.10 0.68
C HIS A 134 13.09 8.04 0.38
N VAL A 135 12.50 7.88 -0.80
CA VAL A 135 11.47 8.76 -1.33
C VAL A 135 10.18 7.99 -1.63
N ALA A 136 9.05 8.64 -1.39
CA ALA A 136 7.75 8.26 -1.91
C ALA A 136 7.27 9.31 -2.91
N ILE A 137 6.82 8.88 -4.09
CA ILE A 137 6.15 9.77 -5.04
C ILE A 137 4.65 9.67 -4.75
N MET A 138 4.05 10.76 -4.31
CA MET A 138 2.62 10.85 -3.99
C MET A 138 1.91 11.65 -5.07
N LYS A 139 0.79 11.14 -5.59
CA LYS A 139 -0.15 11.90 -6.41
C LYS A 139 -1.39 12.23 -5.57
N LEU A 140 -1.74 13.51 -5.47
CA LEU A 140 -2.96 13.99 -4.81
C LEU A 140 -3.94 14.47 -5.87
N ARG A 141 -5.03 13.73 -6.07
CA ARG A 141 -6.06 14.04 -7.06
C ARG A 141 -7.16 14.91 -6.48
N ALA A 142 -7.59 15.89 -7.28
CA ALA A 142 -8.66 16.83 -7.00
C ALA A 142 -8.57 17.48 -5.60
N PRO A 143 -7.42 18.08 -5.20
CA PRO A 143 -7.29 18.72 -3.89
C PRO A 143 -8.29 19.85 -3.64
N GLN A 144 -8.85 20.44 -4.71
CA GLN A 144 -9.92 21.42 -4.62
C GLN A 144 -11.22 20.87 -4.00
N GLU A 145 -11.44 19.56 -4.05
CA GLU A 145 -12.62 18.90 -3.47
C GLU A 145 -12.41 18.50 -2.00
N ILE A 146 -11.16 18.59 -1.51
CA ILE A 146 -10.80 18.16 -0.15
C ILE A 146 -11.02 19.33 0.82
N ASP A 147 -11.69 19.07 1.94
CA ASP A 147 -11.87 20.04 3.01
C ASP A 147 -10.56 20.31 3.77
N THR A 148 -10.52 21.39 4.53
CA THR A 148 -9.29 21.82 5.22
C THR A 148 -8.89 20.89 6.37
N GLU A 149 -9.84 20.23 7.04
CA GLU A 149 -9.55 19.31 8.14
C GLU A 149 -8.90 18.02 7.63
N THR A 150 -9.46 17.46 6.55
CA THR A 150 -8.88 16.30 5.86
C THR A 150 -7.51 16.62 5.29
N LEU A 151 -7.32 17.80 4.68
CA LEU A 151 -6.03 18.23 4.16
C LEU A 151 -4.98 18.40 5.28
N ASP A 152 -5.35 18.98 6.42
CA ASP A 152 -4.50 19.08 7.61
C ASP A 152 -4.14 17.70 8.16
N GLY A 153 -5.07 16.74 8.15
CA GLY A 153 -4.81 15.34 8.54
C GLY A 153 -3.86 14.62 7.58
N VAL A 154 -4.00 14.84 6.27
CA VAL A 154 -3.05 14.33 5.27
C VAL A 154 -1.66 14.94 5.50
N ALA A 155 -1.58 16.25 5.76
CA ALA A 155 -0.34 16.94 6.07
C ALA A 155 0.33 16.42 7.36
N ASN A 156 -0.45 16.13 8.41
CA ASN A 156 0.05 15.45 9.61
C ASN A 156 0.66 14.08 9.25
N THR A 157 -0.05 13.26 8.48
CA THR A 157 0.43 11.94 8.06
C THR A 157 1.72 12.02 7.24
N LEU A 158 1.82 12.99 6.32
CA LEU A 158 3.05 13.26 5.57
C LEU A 158 4.21 13.63 6.50
N SER A 159 3.97 14.50 7.49
CA SER A 159 4.97 14.84 8.51
C SER A 159 5.42 13.60 9.31
N GLN A 160 4.48 12.70 9.64
CA GLN A 160 4.79 11.44 10.32
C GLN A 160 5.63 10.49 9.45
N LEU A 161 5.33 10.36 8.15
CA LEU A 161 6.16 9.58 7.21
C LEU A 161 7.61 10.14 7.13
N ARG A 162 7.77 11.47 7.13
CA ARG A 162 9.07 12.14 7.18
C ARG A 162 9.84 11.82 8.46
N LYS A 163 9.19 11.88 9.62
CA LYS A 163 9.79 11.49 10.92
C LYS A 163 10.24 10.02 10.90
N LEU A 164 9.50 9.17 10.17
CA LEU A 164 9.83 7.76 9.91
C LEU A 164 10.84 7.55 8.78
N GLY A 165 11.49 8.60 8.26
CA GLY A 165 12.60 8.48 7.31
C GLY A 165 12.18 8.27 5.85
N LEU A 166 10.89 8.44 5.52
CA LEU A 166 10.40 8.42 4.14
C LEU A 166 9.98 9.84 3.71
N LEU A 167 10.68 10.42 2.74
CA LEU A 167 10.38 11.76 2.22
C LEU A 167 9.36 11.67 1.09
N SER A 168 8.29 12.46 1.15
CA SER A 168 7.28 12.49 0.09
C SER A 168 7.55 13.60 -0.92
N VAL A 169 7.59 13.25 -2.21
CA VAL A 169 7.52 14.16 -3.35
C VAL A 169 6.05 14.17 -3.80
N VAL A 170 5.36 15.30 -3.64
CA VAL A 170 3.92 15.37 -3.88
C VAL A 170 3.62 16.02 -5.22
N VAL A 171 2.85 15.35 -6.06
CA VAL A 171 2.33 15.82 -7.34
C VAL A 171 0.87 16.20 -7.15
N ILE A 172 0.54 17.45 -7.49
CA ILE A 172 -0.82 18.00 -7.42
C ILE A 172 -1.52 17.81 -8.76
N ASP A 173 -2.66 17.13 -8.76
CA ASP A 173 -3.52 16.90 -9.92
C ASP A 173 -4.89 17.56 -9.70
N CYS A 174 -5.08 18.75 -10.26
CA CYS A 174 -6.37 19.44 -10.25
C CYS A 174 -7.28 19.04 -11.42
N GLY A 175 -6.79 18.30 -12.42
CA GLY A 175 -7.47 18.05 -13.69
C GLY A 175 -6.98 18.94 -14.83
N MET A 176 -7.09 18.45 -16.07
CA MET A 176 -6.54 19.14 -17.26
C MET A 176 -7.34 20.37 -17.68
N ASP A 177 -8.61 20.44 -17.31
CA ASP A 177 -9.52 21.54 -17.65
C ASP A 177 -9.41 22.72 -16.66
N GLU A 178 -8.66 22.56 -15.57
CA GLU A 178 -8.51 23.57 -14.52
C GLU A 178 -7.52 24.67 -14.88
N SER A 179 -7.70 25.83 -14.23
CA SER A 179 -6.83 26.98 -14.44
C SER A 179 -5.47 26.83 -13.75
N ARG A 180 -4.43 27.49 -14.29
CA ARG A 180 -3.11 27.57 -13.64
C ARG A 180 -3.19 28.16 -12.23
N MET A 181 -4.11 29.10 -11.98
CA MET A 181 -4.29 29.70 -10.66
C MET A 181 -4.77 28.65 -9.66
N THR A 182 -5.69 27.78 -10.07
CA THR A 182 -6.16 26.64 -9.24
C THR A 182 -4.98 25.77 -8.81
N PHE A 183 -4.08 25.39 -9.74
CA PHE A 183 -2.89 24.62 -9.41
C PHE A 183 -1.97 25.32 -8.40
N GLN A 184 -1.74 26.62 -8.57
CA GLN A 184 -0.91 27.40 -7.66
C GLN A 184 -1.55 27.49 -6.27
N GLU A 185 -2.83 27.83 -6.20
CA GLU A 185 -3.58 27.92 -4.94
C GLU A 185 -3.56 26.60 -4.17
N GLN A 186 -3.85 25.47 -4.83
CA GLN A 186 -3.85 24.17 -4.16
C GLN A 186 -2.44 23.73 -3.76
N THR A 187 -1.40 24.08 -4.53
CA THR A 187 0.00 23.84 -4.18
C THR A 187 0.39 24.59 -2.91
N PHE A 188 0.07 25.89 -2.83
CA PHE A 188 0.33 26.70 -1.63
C PHE A 188 -0.49 26.23 -0.43
N ARG A 189 -1.76 25.88 -0.64
CA ARG A 189 -2.65 25.35 0.40
C ARG A 189 -2.06 24.11 1.06
N LEU A 190 -1.53 23.17 0.28
CA LEU A 190 -0.87 21.98 0.84
C LEU A 190 0.46 22.33 1.52
N CYS A 191 1.25 23.25 0.96
CA CYS A 191 2.51 23.69 1.60
C CYS A 191 2.25 24.29 2.98
N GLU A 192 1.25 25.18 3.09
CA GLU A 192 0.86 25.79 4.37
C GLU A 192 0.38 24.74 5.37
N ALA A 193 -0.42 23.76 4.92
CA ALA A 193 -0.88 22.67 5.78
C ALA A 193 0.30 21.85 6.34
N ILE A 194 1.30 21.52 5.50
CA ILE A 194 2.50 20.76 5.93
C ILE A 194 3.36 21.57 6.92
N ASP A 195 3.52 22.87 6.69
CA ASP A 195 4.33 23.75 7.54
C ASP A 195 3.78 23.87 8.97
N ARG A 196 2.50 23.54 9.20
CA ARG A 196 1.88 23.53 10.55
C ARG A 196 2.36 22.39 11.46
N PHE A 197 2.95 21.33 10.90
CA PHE A 197 3.24 20.06 11.61
C PHE A 197 4.73 19.68 11.67
N GLY A 198 5.66 20.54 11.24
CA GLY A 198 7.07 20.17 11.11
C GLY A 198 8.07 21.30 11.35
N GLU A 199 9.29 20.90 11.72
CA GLU A 199 10.47 21.79 11.73
C GLU A 199 11.03 21.99 10.32
N HIS A 200 10.86 20.97 9.47
CA HIS A 200 11.17 21.03 8.05
C HIS A 200 9.86 21.22 7.29
N GLY A 201 9.81 22.25 6.44
CA GLY A 201 8.61 22.62 5.71
C GLY A 201 8.41 21.87 4.40
N ALA A 202 7.46 22.35 3.61
CA ALA A 202 7.27 22.03 2.20
C ALA A 202 7.80 23.17 1.29
N ARG A 203 8.07 22.85 0.03
CA ARG A 203 8.49 23.81 -0.99
C ARG A 203 7.71 23.57 -2.28
N ALA A 204 7.05 24.61 -2.77
CA ALA A 204 6.47 24.61 -4.10
C ALA A 204 7.60 24.57 -5.14
N VAL A 205 7.51 23.66 -6.11
CA VAL A 205 8.46 23.53 -7.21
C VAL A 205 7.76 23.85 -8.51
N ASP A 206 7.95 25.07 -9.01
CA ASP A 206 7.41 25.48 -10.29
C ASP A 206 8.37 25.12 -11.43
N ASN A 207 7.81 24.87 -12.62
CA ASN A 207 8.57 24.66 -13.87
C ASN A 207 9.58 23.49 -13.82
N ALA A 208 9.31 22.44 -13.04
CA ALA A 208 10.17 21.27 -12.94
C ALA A 208 10.23 20.41 -14.22
N PHE A 209 9.31 20.64 -15.17
CA PHE A 209 9.10 19.75 -16.31
C PHE A 209 9.10 20.48 -17.64
N VAL A 210 9.73 19.85 -18.62
CA VAL A 210 9.77 20.28 -20.02
C VAL A 210 9.38 19.12 -20.92
N TYR A 211 8.84 19.43 -22.08
CA TYR A 211 8.57 18.43 -23.10
C TYR A 211 9.88 17.90 -23.69
N SER A 212 9.95 16.58 -23.90
CA SER A 212 11.04 15.97 -24.65
C SER A 212 10.75 16.15 -26.14
N GLU A 213 11.68 16.73 -26.88
CA GLU A 213 11.58 16.74 -28.34
C GLU A 213 11.91 15.34 -28.87
N PRO A 214 11.08 14.76 -29.75
CA PRO A 214 11.44 13.52 -30.40
C PRO A 214 12.65 13.77 -31.29
N SER A 215 13.75 13.05 -31.03
CA SER A 215 14.93 13.07 -31.88
C SER A 215 14.49 12.72 -33.31
N ALA A 216 14.71 13.64 -34.25
CA ALA A 216 14.52 13.38 -35.67
C ALA A 216 15.50 12.29 -36.14
N ARG A 217 15.14 11.02 -35.93
CA ARG A 217 15.79 9.87 -36.56
C ARG A 217 14.71 9.05 -37.26
N ASP A 218 14.83 9.06 -38.58
CA ASP A 218 14.18 8.24 -39.60
C ASP A 218 12.66 8.33 -39.75
N GLY A 219 12.23 9.21 -40.66
CA GLY A 219 11.42 8.88 -41.86
C GLY A 219 10.10 8.13 -41.75
N ALA A 220 9.61 7.79 -40.56
CA ALA A 220 8.35 7.09 -40.36
C ALA A 220 7.24 8.08 -40.03
N SER A 221 6.08 7.86 -40.67
CA SER A 221 4.83 8.62 -40.60
C SER A 221 4.54 9.29 -39.26
N GLN A 222 4.07 10.54 -39.33
CA GLN A 222 3.44 11.30 -38.24
C GLN A 222 2.23 10.55 -37.65
N GLU A 223 2.48 9.53 -36.85
CA GLU A 223 1.56 9.04 -35.85
C GLU A 223 2.01 9.63 -34.51
N SER A 224 1.07 10.19 -33.77
CA SER A 224 1.32 10.92 -32.52
C SER A 224 2.01 10.03 -31.49
N SER A 225 3.34 10.08 -31.46
CA SER A 225 4.13 9.58 -30.35
C SER A 225 3.63 10.25 -29.07
N PRO A 226 3.43 9.50 -27.97
CA PRO A 226 3.03 10.09 -26.70
C PRO A 226 4.06 11.16 -26.33
N ILE A 227 3.55 12.34 -26.03
CA ILE A 227 4.36 13.48 -25.64
C ILE A 227 5.12 13.07 -24.37
N ASP A 228 6.43 12.88 -24.45
CA ASP A 228 7.24 12.46 -23.31
C ASP A 228 7.67 13.68 -22.50
N VAL A 229 7.58 13.57 -21.18
CA VAL A 229 7.88 14.66 -20.24
C VAL A 229 9.18 14.34 -19.53
N ARG A 230 10.09 15.32 -19.45
CA ARG A 230 11.38 15.19 -18.77
C ARG A 230 11.47 16.16 -17.59
N VAL A 231 12.18 15.75 -16.54
CA VAL A 231 12.49 16.61 -15.39
C VAL A 231 13.68 17.49 -15.78
N GLU A 232 13.51 18.81 -15.76
CA GLU A 232 14.60 19.76 -15.92
C GLU A 232 14.93 20.36 -14.55
N ASP A 233 15.86 19.73 -13.84
CA ASP A 233 16.22 20.12 -12.49
C ASP A 233 17.74 20.38 -12.35
N PRO A 234 18.17 21.62 -12.06
CA PRO A 234 19.57 21.95 -11.76
C PRO A 234 19.96 21.52 -10.33
N GLY A 235 19.52 20.34 -9.91
CA GLY A 235 19.70 19.76 -8.57
C GLY A 235 18.86 20.41 -7.47
N PHE A 236 17.77 21.11 -7.80
CA PHE A 236 16.87 21.70 -6.80
C PHE A 236 16.08 20.65 -6.04
N LEU A 237 15.57 19.61 -6.71
CA LEU A 237 14.87 18.50 -6.05
C LEU A 237 15.81 17.76 -5.10
N ASP A 238 17.04 17.52 -5.56
CA ASP A 238 18.07 16.89 -4.73
C ASP A 238 18.38 17.70 -3.47
N ARG A 239 18.58 19.03 -3.61
CA ARG A 239 18.79 19.94 -2.47
C ARG A 239 17.61 19.94 -1.49
N ILE A 240 16.36 20.00 -2.00
CA ILE A 240 15.15 19.96 -1.17
C ILE A 240 15.13 18.68 -0.32
N LEU A 241 15.39 17.53 -0.96
CA LEU A 241 15.37 16.22 -0.29
C LEU A 241 16.51 16.10 0.73
N HIS A 242 17.71 16.57 0.43
CA HIS A 242 18.84 16.60 1.36
C HIS A 242 18.54 17.45 2.61
N HIS A 243 17.81 18.57 2.45
CA HIS A 243 17.34 19.39 3.56
C HIS A 243 16.08 18.82 4.27
N ARG A 244 15.66 17.59 3.91
CA ARG A 244 14.46 16.92 4.44
C ARG A 244 13.17 17.73 4.26
N MET A 245 13.12 18.59 3.25
CA MET A 245 11.91 19.32 2.86
C MET A 245 11.09 18.48 1.87
N MET A 246 9.78 18.75 1.80
CA MET A 246 8.88 18.07 0.84
C MET A 246 8.67 18.93 -0.40
N PRO A 247 9.08 18.49 -1.60
CA PRO A 247 8.71 19.18 -2.82
C PRO A 247 7.23 18.92 -3.14
N VAL A 248 6.48 19.99 -3.37
CA VAL A 248 5.09 19.96 -3.84
C VAL A 248 5.09 20.54 -5.26
N ILE A 249 4.68 19.73 -6.23
CA ILE A 249 4.89 19.98 -7.65
C ILE A 249 3.53 19.98 -8.37
N PRO A 250 3.11 21.09 -8.98
CA PRO A 250 1.90 21.11 -9.82
C PRO A 250 2.11 20.31 -11.10
N SER A 251 1.08 19.60 -11.59
CA SER A 251 1.14 18.86 -12.86
C SER A 251 1.04 19.79 -14.09
N VAL A 252 2.01 20.68 -14.23
CA VAL A 252 2.15 21.63 -15.34
C VAL A 252 3.51 21.45 -16.02
N VAL A 253 3.56 21.64 -17.34
CA VAL A 253 4.78 21.49 -18.15
C VAL A 253 5.01 22.76 -18.96
N THR A 254 6.28 23.15 -19.05
CA THR A 254 6.72 24.28 -19.87
C THR A 254 7.16 23.78 -21.24
N ARG A 255 6.66 24.37 -22.33
CA ARG A 255 7.13 24.08 -23.70
C ARG A 255 8.37 24.87 -24.05
N ASP A 256 8.29 26.18 -23.85
CA ASP A 256 9.30 27.15 -24.21
C ASP A 256 9.39 28.21 -23.10
N VAL A 257 10.54 28.85 -22.93
CA VAL A 257 10.74 29.96 -21.96
C VAL A 257 9.72 31.09 -22.18
N THR A 258 9.19 31.22 -23.39
CA THR A 258 8.25 32.28 -23.81
C THR A 258 6.79 31.94 -23.58
N ARG A 259 6.44 30.67 -23.36
CA ARG A 259 5.05 30.21 -23.21
C ARG A 259 4.73 29.92 -21.74
N PRO A 260 3.53 30.25 -21.27
CA PRO A 260 3.14 29.90 -19.92
C PRO A 260 3.05 28.35 -19.78
N PRO A 261 3.37 27.80 -18.59
CA PRO A 261 3.18 26.39 -18.29
C PRO A 261 1.73 25.96 -18.52
N GLN A 262 1.53 24.78 -19.09
CA GLN A 262 0.21 24.22 -19.38
C GLN A 262 -0.06 22.98 -18.51
N PRO A 263 -1.31 22.77 -18.05
CA PRO A 263 -1.71 21.53 -17.40
C PRO A 263 -1.42 20.32 -18.29
N VAL A 264 -0.91 19.25 -17.69
CA VAL A 264 -0.67 17.96 -18.34
C VAL A 264 -1.30 16.84 -17.52
N ASP A 265 -1.45 15.66 -18.12
CA ASP A 265 -1.78 14.45 -17.38
C ASP A 265 -0.74 14.19 -16.28
N SER A 266 -1.21 14.21 -15.03
CA SER A 266 -0.41 13.98 -13.84
C SER A 266 0.24 12.59 -13.80
N ASN A 267 -0.30 11.60 -14.53
CA ASN A 267 0.31 10.29 -14.65
C ASN A 267 1.67 10.37 -15.37
N GLN A 268 1.77 11.20 -16.42
CA GLN A 268 3.04 11.43 -17.13
C GLN A 268 4.08 12.07 -16.21
N ILE A 269 3.66 12.99 -15.34
CA ILE A 269 4.52 13.64 -14.35
C ILE A 269 5.08 12.63 -13.35
N VAL A 270 4.23 11.76 -12.80
CA VAL A 270 4.65 10.70 -11.87
C VAL A 270 5.64 9.75 -12.53
N LEU A 271 5.41 9.36 -13.79
CA LEU A 271 6.32 8.51 -14.55
C LEU A 271 7.65 9.20 -14.83
N ALA A 272 7.64 10.49 -15.20
CA ALA A 272 8.85 11.29 -15.41
C ALA A 272 9.70 11.38 -14.13
N LEU A 273 9.08 11.68 -12.98
CA LEU A 273 9.75 11.69 -11.68
C LEU A 273 10.30 10.31 -11.32
N THR A 274 9.56 9.24 -11.61
CA THR A 274 10.01 7.87 -11.34
C THR A 274 11.26 7.55 -12.16
N ARG A 275 11.30 7.90 -13.45
CA ARG A 275 12.50 7.73 -14.31
C ARG A 275 13.67 8.56 -13.81
N TYR A 276 13.41 9.82 -13.44
CA TYR A 276 14.43 10.73 -12.94
C TYR A 276 15.10 10.20 -11.67
N PHE A 277 14.33 9.84 -10.64
CA PHE A 277 14.89 9.32 -9.39
C PHE A 277 15.57 7.95 -9.56
N ALA A 278 15.07 7.12 -10.49
CA ALA A 278 15.68 5.85 -10.83
C ALA A 278 16.97 5.97 -11.66
N GLY A 279 17.35 7.19 -12.10
CA GLY A 279 18.52 7.41 -12.94
C GLY A 279 18.35 6.99 -14.41
N LEU A 280 17.10 6.82 -14.85
CA LEU A 280 16.71 6.36 -16.19
C LEU A 280 16.41 7.49 -17.18
N GLN A 281 16.65 8.74 -16.79
CA GLN A 281 16.49 9.89 -17.67
C GLN A 281 17.81 10.18 -18.41
N PHE A 282 17.80 10.07 -19.74
CA PHE A 282 18.97 10.33 -20.59
C PHE A 282 18.94 11.77 -21.11
N ASN A 283 20.05 12.51 -20.96
CA ASN A 283 20.18 13.86 -21.51
C ASN A 283 20.43 13.81 -23.02
N THR A 284 19.59 14.50 -23.80
CA THR A 284 19.70 14.56 -25.27
C THR A 284 20.48 15.79 -25.78
N VAL A 285 21.00 16.64 -24.91
CA VAL A 285 21.68 17.88 -25.30
C VAL A 285 23.20 17.69 -25.28
N GLY A 286 23.74 17.41 -26.47
CA GLY A 286 25.08 17.75 -26.97
C GLY A 286 26.29 17.67 -26.03
N ASP A 287 27.08 16.61 -26.18
CA ASP A 287 28.43 16.79 -26.70
C ASP A 287 28.88 15.52 -27.42
N HIS A 288 29.61 15.69 -28.52
CA HIS A 288 30.24 14.59 -29.23
C HIS A 288 31.43 14.07 -28.41
N SER A 289 31.16 13.34 -27.34
CA SER A 289 32.10 12.42 -26.73
C SER A 289 31.40 11.07 -26.61
N GLU A 290 31.77 10.14 -27.49
CA GLU A 290 31.65 8.72 -27.20
C GLU A 290 32.25 8.49 -25.79
N ILE A 291 31.54 7.80 -24.89
CA ILE A 291 31.75 7.66 -23.42
C ILE A 291 30.92 8.70 -22.64
N ASP A 292 29.65 8.48 -22.25
CA ASP A 292 29.18 7.57 -21.18
C ASP A 292 27.67 7.27 -21.37
N ASN A 293 27.32 6.15 -22.01
CA ASN A 293 25.95 5.60 -21.95
C ASN A 293 25.70 4.82 -20.64
N ALA A 294 26.39 5.18 -19.57
CA ALA A 294 26.21 4.56 -18.27
C ALA A 294 24.95 5.13 -17.60
N PRO A 295 24.07 4.30 -17.01
CA PRO A 295 22.95 4.80 -16.23
C PRO A 295 23.47 5.69 -15.10
N SER A 296 22.97 6.92 -15.03
CA SER A 296 23.30 7.84 -13.95
C SER A 296 22.97 7.21 -12.59
N LYS A 297 23.81 7.45 -11.58
CA LYS A 297 23.58 6.93 -10.22
C LYS A 297 22.19 7.38 -9.74
N PRO A 298 21.36 6.50 -9.15
CA PRO A 298 20.00 6.87 -8.73
C PRO A 298 20.08 7.99 -7.70
N MET A 299 19.29 9.05 -7.94
CA MET A 299 19.26 10.24 -7.09
C MET A 299 18.54 9.97 -5.78
N ALA A 300 17.53 9.08 -5.80
CA ALA A 300 16.79 8.67 -4.63
C ALA A 300 16.33 7.21 -4.75
N LEU A 301 16.07 6.58 -3.61
CA LEU A 301 15.46 5.25 -3.57
C LEU A 301 13.93 5.41 -3.50
N VAL A 302 13.26 5.24 -4.63
CA VAL A 302 11.79 5.31 -4.69
C VAL A 302 11.19 4.04 -4.10
N GLU A 303 10.77 4.13 -2.84
CA GLU A 303 10.22 3.01 -2.08
C GLU A 303 8.72 2.84 -2.31
N ARG A 304 8.01 3.97 -2.52
CA ARG A 304 6.54 3.98 -2.62
C ARG A 304 6.02 4.90 -3.70
N ILE A 305 4.96 4.43 -4.38
CA ILE A 305 4.08 5.26 -5.18
C ILE A 305 2.75 5.36 -4.42
N ILE A 306 2.34 6.56 -3.99
CA ILE A 306 1.13 6.76 -3.20
C ILE A 306 0.11 7.49 -4.06
N LEU A 307 -1.04 6.90 -4.31
CA LEU A 307 -2.14 7.54 -5.04
C LEU A 307 -3.24 7.88 -4.05
N LEU A 308 -3.40 9.18 -3.76
CA LEU A 308 -4.52 9.71 -2.98
C LEU A 308 -5.62 10.16 -3.95
N ASP A 309 -6.62 9.31 -4.10
CA ASP A 309 -7.75 9.50 -5.02
C ASP A 309 -9.06 9.44 -4.21
N PRO A 310 -9.99 10.40 -4.38
CA PRO A 310 -11.32 10.34 -3.76
C PRO A 310 -12.06 9.01 -4.01
N LEU A 311 -11.78 8.31 -5.12
CA LEU A 311 -12.38 7.01 -5.43
C LEU A 311 -11.91 5.88 -4.50
N GLY A 312 -10.69 5.99 -3.97
CA GLY A 312 -10.11 5.01 -3.05
C GLY A 312 -9.69 3.70 -3.70
N ALA A 313 -9.88 2.60 -2.99
CA ALA A 313 -9.39 1.28 -3.38
C ALA A 313 -9.97 0.76 -4.71
N THR A 314 -9.19 -0.04 -5.44
CA THR A 314 -9.62 -0.69 -6.69
C THR A 314 -10.79 -1.64 -6.43
N PRO A 315 -11.96 -1.45 -7.06
CA PRO A 315 -13.14 -2.26 -6.81
C PRO A 315 -13.00 -3.67 -7.37
N MET A 316 -13.68 -4.64 -6.75
CA MET A 316 -13.94 -5.97 -7.33
C MET A 316 -15.31 -5.93 -8.01
N THR A 317 -15.39 -6.31 -9.29
CA THR A 317 -16.68 -6.36 -9.98
C THR A 317 -17.48 -7.59 -9.55
N GLY A 318 -18.79 -7.54 -9.78
CA GLY A 318 -19.71 -8.59 -9.34
C GLY A 318 -20.03 -8.57 -7.83
N ARG A 319 -19.40 -7.71 -7.03
CA ARG A 319 -19.72 -7.52 -5.61
C ARG A 319 -19.70 -6.04 -5.21
N PRO A 320 -20.88 -5.40 -5.11
CA PRO A 320 -21.00 -4.01 -4.68
C PRO A 320 -20.28 -3.77 -3.33
N GLY A 321 -19.42 -2.74 -3.29
CA GLY A 321 -18.72 -2.32 -2.07
C GLY A 321 -17.48 -3.14 -1.68
N ALA A 322 -17.12 -4.17 -2.45
CA ALA A 322 -15.91 -4.95 -2.23
C ALA A 322 -14.74 -4.40 -3.06
N ALA A 323 -13.54 -4.38 -2.48
CA ALA A 323 -12.34 -3.86 -3.16
C ALA A 323 -11.11 -4.76 -2.92
N HIS A 324 -10.19 -4.75 -3.88
CA HIS A 324 -8.92 -5.46 -3.78
C HIS A 324 -8.06 -4.82 -2.68
N ARG A 325 -7.59 -5.63 -1.72
CA ARG A 325 -6.70 -5.18 -0.64
C ARG A 325 -5.24 -5.25 -1.03
N PHE A 326 -4.91 -6.27 -1.79
CA PHE A 326 -3.58 -6.52 -2.33
C PHE A 326 -3.73 -7.00 -3.77
N ILE A 327 -2.87 -6.52 -4.66
CA ILE A 327 -2.80 -6.95 -6.06
C ILE A 327 -1.36 -7.33 -6.38
N ASN A 328 -1.16 -8.57 -6.80
CA ASN A 328 0.08 -9.02 -7.44
C ASN A 328 0.00 -8.66 -8.94
N LEU A 329 0.60 -7.54 -9.36
CA LEU A 329 0.44 -7.01 -10.73
C LEU A 329 0.88 -8.00 -11.81
N GLU A 330 1.90 -8.81 -11.55
CA GLU A 330 2.38 -9.83 -12.49
C GLU A 330 1.32 -10.89 -12.84
N GLN A 331 0.30 -11.06 -12.00
CA GLN A 331 -0.68 -12.15 -12.13
C GLN A 331 -2.10 -11.66 -12.35
N GLU A 332 -2.45 -10.59 -11.65
CA GLU A 332 -3.82 -10.14 -11.51
C GLU A 332 -4.11 -8.90 -12.37
N TYR A 333 -3.10 -8.25 -12.96
CA TYR A 333 -3.29 -7.02 -13.74
C TYR A 333 -4.24 -7.21 -14.92
N ASP A 334 -3.94 -8.12 -15.86
CA ASP A 334 -4.77 -8.28 -17.06
C ASP A 334 -6.19 -8.78 -16.75
N PRO A 335 -6.40 -9.75 -15.84
CA PRO A 335 -7.74 -10.13 -15.40
C PRO A 335 -8.54 -8.96 -14.82
N ILE A 336 -7.96 -8.19 -13.89
CA ILE A 336 -8.63 -7.05 -13.25
C ILE A 336 -8.93 -5.95 -14.28
N LEU A 337 -8.00 -5.68 -15.20
CA LEU A 337 -8.21 -4.66 -16.23
C LEU A 337 -9.37 -5.04 -17.17
N LYS A 338 -9.44 -6.29 -17.61
CA LYS A 338 -10.57 -6.80 -18.43
C LYS A 338 -11.88 -6.78 -17.66
N GLU A 339 -11.82 -7.03 -16.36
CA GLU A 339 -12.97 -6.97 -15.48
C GLU A 339 -13.50 -5.55 -15.32
N LEU A 340 -12.63 -4.52 -15.32
CA LEU A 340 -13.03 -3.11 -15.25
C LEU A 340 -13.49 -2.55 -16.61
N MET A 341 -12.73 -2.80 -17.67
CA MET A 341 -12.86 -2.14 -18.98
C MET A 341 -13.48 -3.04 -20.06
N GLY A 342 -14.06 -4.19 -19.68
CA GLY A 342 -14.63 -5.15 -20.64
C GLY A 342 -13.62 -5.72 -21.64
N PRO A 343 -14.08 -6.57 -22.58
CA PRO A 343 -13.23 -7.14 -23.64
C PRO A 343 -12.83 -6.11 -24.71
N ASP A 344 -13.64 -5.07 -24.92
CA ASP A 344 -13.45 -4.06 -25.96
C ASP A 344 -12.65 -2.84 -25.48
N GLY A 345 -12.28 -2.80 -24.19
CA GLY A 345 -11.58 -1.67 -23.57
C GLY A 345 -12.47 -0.49 -23.21
N SER A 346 -13.80 -0.66 -23.24
CA SER A 346 -14.79 0.32 -22.82
C SER A 346 -15.28 0.05 -21.38
N PRO A 347 -15.43 1.09 -20.54
CA PRO A 347 -15.88 0.91 -19.16
C PRO A 347 -17.25 0.23 -19.10
N LEU A 348 -17.39 -0.77 -18.22
CA LEU A 348 -18.64 -1.50 -18.04
C LEU A 348 -19.65 -0.65 -17.23
N GLY A 349 -20.44 0.17 -17.92
CA GLY A 349 -21.52 0.96 -17.31
C GLY A 349 -22.28 1.83 -18.31
N ASP A 350 -23.58 2.00 -18.11
CA ASP A 350 -24.41 2.88 -18.96
C ASP A 350 -24.39 4.35 -18.47
N ASP A 351 -23.99 4.59 -17.22
CA ASP A 351 -23.92 5.92 -16.61
C ASP A 351 -22.54 6.58 -16.81
N LYS A 352 -22.54 7.83 -17.28
CA LYS A 352 -21.33 8.64 -17.51
C LYS A 352 -20.47 8.77 -16.26
N GLY A 353 -21.08 8.91 -15.08
CA GLY A 353 -20.36 9.04 -13.82
C GLY A 353 -19.62 7.76 -13.42
N LEU A 354 -20.28 6.61 -13.58
CA LEU A 354 -19.71 5.30 -13.32
C LEU A 354 -18.57 4.99 -14.29
N CYS A 355 -18.74 5.30 -15.58
CA CYS A 355 -17.70 5.13 -16.59
C CYS A 355 -16.44 5.95 -16.31
N ALA A 356 -16.59 7.19 -15.84
CA ALA A 356 -15.46 8.03 -15.45
C ALA A 356 -14.71 7.44 -14.23
N SER A 357 -15.44 6.93 -13.23
CA SER A 357 -14.86 6.25 -12.06
C SER A 357 -14.09 4.99 -12.43
N ILE A 358 -14.68 4.12 -13.27
CA ILE A 358 -14.03 2.90 -13.76
C ILE A 358 -12.75 3.23 -14.54
N THR A 359 -12.83 4.23 -15.42
CA THR A 359 -11.66 4.68 -16.21
C THR A 359 -10.55 5.22 -15.31
N ALA A 360 -10.90 5.95 -14.26
CA ALA A 360 -9.93 6.45 -13.28
C ALA A 360 -9.29 5.31 -12.46
N HIS A 361 -10.05 4.31 -12.03
CA HIS A 361 -9.52 3.10 -11.38
C HIS A 361 -8.54 2.35 -12.30
N ALA A 362 -8.88 2.19 -13.59
CA ALA A 362 -8.01 1.59 -14.58
C ALA A 362 -6.73 2.41 -14.81
N ALA A 363 -6.85 3.74 -14.86
CA ALA A 363 -5.70 4.64 -15.00
C ALA A 363 -4.76 4.58 -13.78
N ASN A 364 -5.30 4.51 -12.56
CA ASN A 364 -4.51 4.33 -11.34
C ASN A 364 -3.76 2.98 -11.34
N LEU A 365 -4.42 1.91 -11.81
CA LEU A 365 -3.81 0.58 -11.95
C LEU A 365 -2.70 0.58 -13.01
N ALA A 366 -2.91 1.23 -14.15
CA ALA A 366 -1.92 1.38 -15.21
C ALA A 366 -0.71 2.19 -14.72
N LEU A 367 -0.94 3.36 -14.09
CA LEU A 367 0.13 4.17 -13.52
C LEU A 367 0.98 3.38 -12.51
N ALA A 368 0.34 2.64 -11.61
CA ALA A 368 1.04 1.81 -10.64
C ALA A 368 1.89 0.72 -11.31
N LYS A 369 1.38 0.04 -12.35
CA LYS A 369 2.12 -0.96 -13.12
C LYS A 369 3.34 -0.35 -13.80
N ASP A 370 3.16 0.75 -14.53
CA ASP A 370 4.21 1.36 -15.32
C ASP A 370 5.31 1.95 -14.43
N ALA A 371 4.93 2.60 -13.31
CA ALA A 371 5.89 3.10 -12.33
C ALA A 371 6.67 1.96 -11.66
N LEU A 372 6.00 0.92 -11.18
CA LEU A 372 6.64 -0.21 -10.50
C LEU A 372 7.49 -1.07 -11.46
N ALA A 373 7.23 -1.03 -12.77
CA ALA A 373 8.05 -1.73 -13.76
C ALA A 373 9.50 -1.21 -13.77
N MET A 374 9.68 0.11 -13.58
CA MET A 374 10.97 0.81 -13.56
C MET A 374 11.72 0.72 -12.22
N LEU A 375 11.03 0.27 -11.16
CA LEU A 375 11.55 0.26 -9.79
C LEU A 375 11.99 -1.14 -9.34
N PRO A 376 12.81 -1.23 -8.28
CA PRO A 376 13.14 -2.50 -7.65
C PRO A 376 11.88 -3.25 -7.17
N HIS A 377 11.97 -4.59 -7.08
CA HIS A 377 10.87 -5.44 -6.59
C HIS A 377 10.47 -5.16 -5.13
N THR A 378 11.32 -4.45 -4.37
CA THR A 378 11.04 -4.02 -2.99
C THR A 378 10.08 -2.84 -2.92
N SER A 379 9.88 -2.11 -4.03
CA SER A 379 8.99 -0.95 -4.09
C SER A 379 7.53 -1.39 -4.21
N SER A 380 6.62 -0.55 -3.72
CA SER A 380 5.18 -0.84 -3.74
C SER A 380 4.35 0.40 -4.06
N ALA A 381 3.16 0.21 -4.60
CA ALA A 381 2.20 1.29 -4.79
C ALA A 381 1.01 1.13 -3.83
N LEU A 382 0.48 2.23 -3.29
CA LEU A 382 -0.69 2.22 -2.42
C LEU A 382 -1.73 3.19 -2.95
N ILE A 383 -2.94 2.70 -3.18
CA ILE A 383 -4.11 3.51 -3.56
C ILE A 383 -5.02 3.62 -2.35
N THR A 384 -5.37 4.85 -1.95
CA THR A 384 -6.27 5.10 -0.82
C THR A 384 -6.92 6.48 -0.94
N THR A 385 -7.91 6.77 -0.10
CA THR A 385 -8.57 8.08 -0.07
C THR A 385 -7.81 9.08 0.80
N PRO A 386 -7.94 10.39 0.53
CA PRO A 386 -7.48 11.43 1.45
C PRO A 386 -8.02 11.26 2.87
N ASP A 387 -9.29 10.89 3.06
CA ASP A 387 -9.88 10.67 4.41
C ASP A 387 -9.26 9.49 5.16
N ALA A 388 -8.91 8.43 4.45
CA ALA A 388 -8.23 7.28 5.03
C ALA A 388 -6.79 7.65 5.41
N ALA A 389 -6.12 8.42 4.56
CA ALA A 389 -4.78 8.96 4.81
C ALA A 389 -4.75 9.99 5.95
N ALA A 390 -5.80 10.79 6.12
CA ALA A 390 -5.92 11.78 7.20
C ALA A 390 -6.10 11.12 8.58
N ASN A 391 -6.71 9.93 8.60
CA ASN A 391 -6.99 9.16 9.81
C ASN A 391 -7.65 9.97 10.94
N LEU A 392 -8.55 10.89 10.56
CA LEU A 392 -9.35 11.65 11.51
C LEU A 392 -10.17 10.64 12.33
N THR A 393 -9.93 10.59 13.65
CA THR A 393 -10.76 9.82 14.56
C THR A 393 -12.12 10.48 14.62
N ASP A 394 -13.19 9.77 14.26
CA ASP A 394 -14.53 10.15 14.68
C ASP A 394 -14.54 10.12 16.21
N ILE A 395 -14.31 11.26 16.84
CA ILE A 395 -14.64 11.44 18.24
C ILE A 395 -16.17 11.54 18.24
N PRO A 396 -16.93 10.58 18.82
CA PRO A 396 -18.37 10.70 18.90
C PRO A 396 -18.70 11.76 19.94
N LEU A 397 -18.66 13.03 19.52
CA LEU A 397 -19.06 14.17 20.34
C LEU A 397 -20.31 14.79 19.71
N LYS A 398 -21.44 14.49 20.37
CA LYS A 398 -22.70 15.26 20.42
C LYS A 398 -23.60 15.24 19.18
N SER A 399 -24.43 14.21 19.10
CA SER A 399 -25.80 14.35 18.58
C SER A 399 -26.72 13.26 19.16
N SER A 400 -27.04 13.37 20.45
CA SER A 400 -28.21 12.70 21.02
C SER A 400 -28.61 13.38 22.33
N GLU A 401 -29.12 14.61 22.21
CA GLU A 401 -30.11 15.13 23.14
C GLU A 401 -31.26 15.61 22.27
N LEU A 402 -32.39 14.89 22.32
CA LEU A 402 -33.70 15.10 21.68
C LEU A 402 -34.16 13.91 20.82
N ALA A 403 -34.48 12.78 21.47
CA ALA A 403 -35.59 11.91 21.09
C ALA A 403 -35.80 10.90 22.22
N GLY A 404 -36.72 11.21 23.14
CA GLY A 404 -37.23 10.24 24.07
C GLY A 404 -38.36 9.44 23.43
N SER A 405 -38.20 8.12 23.35
CA SER A 405 -39.26 7.14 23.55
C SER A 405 -38.68 5.73 23.55
N ASP A 406 -39.44 4.85 24.19
CA ASP A 406 -39.02 3.68 24.94
C ASP A 406 -39.02 2.38 24.11
N SER A 407 -38.36 1.36 24.67
CA SER A 407 -38.43 -0.08 24.39
C SER A 407 -37.63 -0.69 23.24
N GLY A 408 -36.64 -1.51 23.63
CA GLY A 408 -35.95 -2.47 22.79
C GLY A 408 -34.50 -2.65 23.23
N PHE A 409 -34.24 -3.59 24.15
CA PHE A 409 -32.89 -4.00 24.56
C PHE A 409 -32.11 -4.56 23.34
N GLU A 410 -31.51 -3.69 22.53
CA GLU A 410 -30.49 -4.07 21.55
C GLU A 410 -29.13 -4.18 22.27
N MET A 411 -28.67 -5.43 22.40
CA MET A 411 -27.31 -5.81 22.74
C MET A 411 -26.33 -5.45 21.59
N GLY A 412 -26.40 -4.21 21.08
CA GLY A 412 -25.60 -3.68 19.96
C GLY A 412 -24.41 -2.82 20.39
N GLY A 413 -24.23 -2.63 21.70
CA GLY A 413 -23.18 -1.79 22.29
C GLY A 413 -21.90 -2.56 22.67
N MET A 414 -21.53 -3.62 21.94
CA MET A 414 -20.23 -4.25 22.19
C MET A 414 -19.15 -3.32 21.65
N VAL A 415 -18.28 -2.84 22.53
CA VAL A 415 -17.11 -2.02 22.24
C VAL A 415 -16.31 -2.66 21.09
N THR A 416 -16.55 -2.21 19.85
CA THR A 416 -15.63 -2.52 18.76
C THR A 416 -14.45 -1.58 18.95
N THR A 417 -13.42 -2.04 19.66
CA THR A 417 -12.16 -1.31 19.89
C THR A 417 -11.35 -1.06 18.61
N ARG A 418 -11.90 -1.31 17.42
CA ARG A 418 -11.19 -1.13 16.14
C ARG A 418 -11.23 0.32 15.71
N ARG A 419 -10.31 1.10 16.27
CA ARG A 419 -9.89 2.39 15.71
C ARG A 419 -9.47 2.22 14.25
N LYS A 420 -9.90 3.16 13.41
CA LYS A 420 -9.46 3.29 12.02
C LYS A 420 -7.92 3.37 12.01
N LYS A 421 -7.27 2.50 11.23
CA LYS A 421 -5.82 2.48 11.09
C LYS A 421 -5.43 3.30 9.87
N ASN A 422 -4.45 4.18 10.01
CA ASN A 422 -3.88 4.90 8.88
C ASN A 422 -3.16 3.93 7.92
N PRO A 423 -3.62 3.79 6.66
CA PRO A 423 -3.06 2.82 5.73
C PRO A 423 -1.63 3.15 5.31
N LEU A 424 -1.26 4.45 5.26
CA LEU A 424 0.09 4.88 4.88
C LEU A 424 1.12 4.51 5.95
N LEU A 425 0.82 4.80 7.22
CA LEU A 425 1.69 4.45 8.34
C LEU A 425 1.76 2.93 8.54
N HIS A 426 0.61 2.25 8.43
CA HIS A 426 0.57 0.81 8.52
C HIS A 426 1.45 0.16 7.47
N ASN A 427 1.32 0.59 6.20
CA ASN A 427 2.12 0.05 5.13
C ASN A 427 3.61 0.39 5.26
N LEU A 428 3.96 1.60 5.73
CA LEU A 428 5.36 1.97 5.97
C LEU A 428 6.06 1.02 6.95
N LEU A 429 5.40 0.72 8.07
CA LEU A 429 5.99 -0.06 9.16
C LEU A 429 5.87 -1.57 8.97
N THR A 430 4.86 -2.06 8.24
CA THR A 430 4.58 -3.51 8.11
C THR A 430 4.77 -4.08 6.71
N ASP A 431 4.92 -3.22 5.68
CA ASP A 431 4.97 -3.62 4.27
C ASP A 431 3.75 -4.46 3.82
N LYS A 432 2.63 -4.31 4.54
CA LYS A 432 1.38 -5.08 4.35
C LYS A 432 0.20 -4.13 4.20
N PRO A 433 -0.89 -4.58 3.54
CA PRO A 433 -2.16 -3.89 3.64
C PRO A 433 -2.68 -3.96 5.09
N VAL A 434 -3.54 -3.02 5.47
CA VAL A 434 -4.18 -2.99 6.81
C VAL A 434 -4.89 -4.30 7.13
N PHE A 435 -5.46 -4.94 6.11
CA PHE A 435 -6.06 -6.27 6.20
C PHE A 435 -5.47 -7.18 5.13
N SER A 436 -5.11 -8.41 5.52
CA SER A 436 -4.57 -9.39 4.57
C SER A 436 -5.60 -9.78 3.50
N SER A 437 -5.09 -10.05 2.29
CA SER A 437 -5.88 -10.44 1.12
C SER A 437 -6.30 -11.92 1.11
N SER A 438 -5.61 -12.76 1.88
CA SER A 438 -5.92 -14.19 1.98
C SER A 438 -6.93 -14.52 3.07
N LEU A 439 -7.41 -13.52 3.82
CA LEU A 439 -8.49 -13.73 4.78
C LEU A 439 -9.78 -14.15 4.06
N PRO A 440 -10.56 -15.11 4.60
CA PRO A 440 -11.82 -15.50 4.03
C PRO A 440 -12.77 -14.31 3.99
N MET A 441 -13.51 -14.18 2.89
CA MET A 441 -14.35 -13.01 2.67
C MET A 441 -15.42 -12.81 3.76
N ALA A 442 -15.91 -13.89 4.37
CA ALA A 442 -16.86 -13.82 5.49
C ALA A 442 -16.27 -13.18 6.78
N ARG A 443 -14.94 -13.19 6.91
CA ARG A 443 -14.20 -12.60 8.05
C ARG A 443 -13.47 -11.32 7.68
N ALA A 444 -13.45 -11.00 6.39
CA ALA A 444 -12.95 -9.74 5.88
C ALA A 444 -13.95 -8.65 6.28
N PRO A 445 -13.53 -7.57 6.98
CA PRO A 445 -14.44 -6.45 7.21
C PRO A 445 -14.94 -5.94 5.86
N ALA A 446 -16.26 -6.00 5.65
CA ALA A 446 -16.90 -5.21 4.61
C ALA A 446 -16.70 -3.75 4.99
N ASN A 447 -16.37 -2.90 4.02
CA ASN A 447 -16.25 -1.46 4.22
C ASN A 447 -17.65 -0.90 4.52
N SER A 448 -18.14 -1.07 5.75
CA SER A 448 -19.43 -0.53 6.20
C SER A 448 -19.24 0.93 6.61
N GLY A 449 -19.02 1.80 5.62
CA GLY A 449 -19.21 3.24 5.77
C GLY A 449 -20.64 3.60 5.40
N LYS A 450 -21.33 4.39 6.24
CA LYS A 450 -22.61 5.01 5.89
C LYS A 450 -22.38 5.95 4.70
N GLY A 451 -23.15 5.77 3.62
CA GLY A 451 -23.09 6.57 2.39
C GLY A 451 -22.63 5.76 1.20
N GLN A 452 -23.54 4.99 0.59
CA GLN A 452 -23.26 4.30 -0.67
C GLN A 452 -23.28 5.31 -1.82
N THR A 453 -22.11 5.84 -2.20
CA THR A 453 -21.87 6.29 -3.56
C THR A 453 -21.31 5.10 -4.34
N VAL A 454 -21.96 4.74 -5.46
CA VAL A 454 -21.53 3.63 -6.32
C VAL A 454 -20.14 3.97 -6.86
N GLY A 455 -19.12 3.22 -6.43
CA GLY A 455 -17.74 3.34 -6.93
C GLY A 455 -16.70 3.95 -5.98
N ALA A 456 -17.09 4.42 -4.79
CA ALA A 456 -16.14 4.87 -3.76
C ALA A 456 -15.94 3.79 -2.68
N SER A 457 -14.69 3.37 -2.46
CA SER A 457 -14.35 2.38 -1.44
C SER A 457 -13.45 3.00 -0.39
N SER A 458 -13.90 3.06 0.87
CA SER A 458 -13.12 3.58 2.01
C SER A 458 -11.89 2.74 2.37
N GLY A 459 -11.57 1.71 1.58
CA GLY A 459 -10.42 0.85 1.76
C GLY A 459 -9.12 1.41 1.18
N SER A 460 -8.06 0.59 1.26
CA SER A 460 -6.81 0.82 0.53
C SER A 460 -6.42 -0.43 -0.26
N THR A 461 -5.79 -0.22 -1.40
CA THR A 461 -5.25 -1.28 -2.27
C THR A 461 -3.74 -1.17 -2.28
N LEU A 462 -3.04 -2.19 -1.80
CA LEU A 462 -1.59 -2.32 -1.93
C LEU A 462 -1.27 -3.07 -3.22
N LEU A 463 -0.43 -2.50 -4.08
CA LEU A 463 0.04 -3.12 -5.30
C LEU A 463 1.54 -3.34 -5.20
N LYS A 464 1.98 -4.49 -5.68
CA LYS A 464 3.41 -4.77 -5.89
C LYS A 464 3.60 -5.22 -7.33
N LYS A 465 4.77 -4.89 -7.89
CA LYS A 465 5.18 -5.36 -9.23
C LYS A 465 4.87 -6.84 -9.39
N GLY A 466 5.20 -7.58 -8.35
CA GLY A 466 4.74 -8.93 -8.16
C GLY A 466 5.86 -9.86 -7.76
N MET A 467 5.44 -11.07 -7.42
CA MET A 467 6.33 -12.21 -7.31
C MET A 467 5.84 -13.22 -8.36
N PRO A 468 6.71 -13.70 -9.26
CA PRO A 468 6.30 -14.66 -10.28
C PRO A 468 5.84 -15.93 -9.58
N LEU A 469 4.67 -16.46 -9.98
CA LEU A 469 4.29 -17.83 -9.58
C LEU A 469 4.39 -18.76 -10.77
N ARG A 470 5.05 -19.89 -10.54
CA ARG A 470 5.03 -21.04 -11.43
C ARG A 470 4.15 -22.11 -10.80
N LEU A 471 3.14 -22.54 -11.53
CA LEU A 471 2.16 -23.53 -11.10
C LEU A 471 2.33 -24.77 -11.98
N PHE A 472 2.63 -25.91 -11.36
CA PHE A 472 2.85 -27.17 -12.06
C PHE A 472 1.86 -28.23 -11.57
N PRO A 473 1.00 -28.78 -12.44
CA PRO A 473 0.69 -28.32 -13.80
C PRO A 473 -0.03 -26.96 -13.77
N HIS A 474 -0.05 -26.22 -14.88
CA HIS A 474 -0.70 -24.90 -14.89
C HIS A 474 -2.24 -25.07 -14.88
N PRO A 475 -3.00 -24.52 -13.90
CA PRO A 475 -4.44 -24.77 -13.75
C PRO A 475 -5.32 -24.37 -14.94
N ARG A 476 -4.86 -23.40 -15.76
CA ARG A 476 -5.58 -22.96 -16.97
C ARG A 476 -5.48 -23.97 -18.12
N VAL A 477 -4.41 -24.77 -18.13
CA VAL A 477 -4.17 -25.80 -19.15
C VAL A 477 -4.69 -27.14 -18.65
N THR A 478 -4.37 -27.48 -17.41
CA THR A 478 -4.77 -28.73 -16.78
C THR A 478 -5.31 -28.41 -15.39
N PRO A 479 -6.65 -28.37 -15.22
CA PRO A 479 -7.26 -28.21 -13.91
C PRO A 479 -6.78 -29.30 -12.96
N TRP A 480 -6.48 -28.94 -11.72
CA TRP A 480 -6.01 -29.91 -10.73
C TRP A 480 -7.18 -30.79 -10.31
N ARG A 481 -7.19 -32.01 -10.81
CA ARG A 481 -8.16 -33.05 -10.47
C ARG A 481 -7.42 -34.35 -10.19
N PRO A 482 -7.99 -35.25 -9.37
CA PRO A 482 -7.42 -36.58 -9.18
C PRO A 482 -7.25 -37.27 -10.54
N PRO A 483 -6.06 -37.75 -10.90
CA PRO A 483 -5.86 -38.50 -12.13
C PRO A 483 -6.41 -39.92 -11.99
N GLN A 484 -6.72 -40.56 -13.13
CA GLN A 484 -7.10 -41.98 -13.13
C GLN A 484 -5.97 -42.84 -12.55
N PRO A 485 -6.28 -43.92 -11.80
CA PRO A 485 -5.27 -44.86 -11.34
C PRO A 485 -4.40 -45.37 -12.49
N GLY A 486 -3.07 -45.31 -12.33
CA GLY A 486 -2.11 -45.70 -13.36
C GLY A 486 -1.81 -44.65 -14.45
N ALA A 487 -2.49 -43.49 -14.46
CA ALA A 487 -2.14 -42.40 -15.37
C ALA A 487 -0.80 -41.75 -15.00
N PRO A 488 -0.06 -41.19 -15.97
CA PRO A 488 1.20 -40.49 -15.69
C PRO A 488 0.96 -39.27 -14.80
N ARG A 489 1.83 -39.11 -13.79
CA ARG A 489 1.78 -38.02 -12.81
C ARG A 489 3.02 -37.14 -12.91
N LEU A 490 2.86 -35.89 -12.51
CA LEU A 490 3.99 -34.98 -12.28
C LEU A 490 4.84 -35.56 -11.15
N ARG A 491 6.16 -35.51 -11.28
CA ARG A 491 7.11 -35.90 -10.23
C ARG A 491 7.95 -34.70 -9.81
N LEU A 492 8.38 -34.68 -8.55
CA LEU A 492 9.26 -33.61 -8.05
C LEU A 492 10.65 -33.65 -8.70
N THR A 493 11.01 -34.76 -9.33
CA THR A 493 12.25 -34.96 -10.10
C THR A 493 12.15 -34.51 -11.55
N ASP A 494 10.98 -34.03 -12.01
CA ASP A 494 10.81 -33.56 -13.37
C ASP A 494 11.61 -32.28 -13.61
N LYS A 495 12.18 -32.12 -14.82
CA LYS A 495 13.11 -31.02 -15.16
C LYS A 495 12.52 -29.60 -14.98
N CYS A 496 11.19 -29.47 -14.91
CA CYS A 496 10.52 -28.19 -14.67
C CYS A 496 10.64 -27.70 -13.22
N ILE A 497 11.00 -28.60 -12.28
CA ILE A 497 11.17 -28.33 -10.87
C ILE A 497 12.66 -28.51 -10.51
N ASP A 498 13.21 -27.51 -9.85
CA ASP A 498 14.56 -27.55 -9.28
C ASP A 498 14.46 -28.12 -7.86
N LEU A 499 14.60 -29.43 -7.78
CA LEU A 499 14.49 -30.18 -6.53
C LEU A 499 15.49 -29.70 -5.47
N PRO A 500 16.81 -29.51 -5.75
CA PRO A 500 17.75 -28.97 -4.77
C PRO A 500 17.29 -27.66 -4.12
N ARG A 501 16.76 -26.74 -4.93
CA ARG A 501 16.26 -25.46 -4.42
C ARG A 501 14.98 -25.59 -3.62
N LEU A 502 14.08 -26.49 -4.04
CA LEU A 502 12.86 -26.81 -3.29
C LEU A 502 13.18 -27.43 -1.92
N VAL A 503 14.15 -28.35 -1.87
CA VAL A 503 14.65 -28.93 -0.61
C VAL A 503 15.23 -27.84 0.27
N HIS A 504 16.08 -26.96 -0.26
CA HIS A 504 16.62 -25.83 0.51
C HIS A 504 15.52 -24.94 1.11
N LEU A 505 14.49 -24.62 0.33
CA LEU A 505 13.33 -23.85 0.78
C LEU A 505 12.61 -24.56 1.95
N ILE A 506 12.37 -25.87 1.85
CA ILE A 506 11.73 -26.65 2.91
C ILE A 506 12.61 -26.64 4.16
N GLU A 507 13.89 -26.95 4.03
CA GLU A 507 14.81 -27.03 5.16
C GLU A 507 14.95 -25.69 5.89
N ASP A 508 15.09 -24.59 5.15
CA ASP A 508 15.15 -23.25 5.74
C ASP A 508 13.83 -22.89 6.45
N SER A 509 12.69 -23.16 5.80
CA SER A 509 11.38 -22.79 6.36
C SER A 509 11.07 -23.52 7.66
N PHE A 510 11.28 -24.84 7.67
CA PHE A 510 10.98 -25.71 8.82
C PHE A 510 12.11 -25.77 9.85
N GLY A 511 13.35 -25.42 9.46
CA GLY A 511 14.51 -25.51 10.34
C GLY A 511 15.01 -26.92 10.63
N ARG A 512 14.69 -27.88 9.75
CA ARG A 512 15.02 -29.30 9.89
C ARG A 512 15.46 -29.86 8.54
N LYS A 513 16.32 -30.87 8.57
CA LYS A 513 16.81 -31.56 7.38
C LYS A 513 15.77 -32.57 6.88
N LEU A 514 15.49 -32.52 5.58
CA LEU A 514 14.52 -33.39 4.92
C LEU A 514 15.20 -34.70 4.53
N ASP A 515 14.57 -35.84 4.81
CA ASP A 515 14.97 -37.09 4.15
C ASP A 515 14.39 -37.07 2.73
N VAL A 516 15.24 -36.77 1.75
CA VAL A 516 14.79 -36.53 0.37
C VAL A 516 14.28 -37.83 -0.26
N ASP A 517 14.95 -38.95 -0.03
CA ASP A 517 14.59 -40.22 -0.66
C ASP A 517 13.27 -40.76 -0.11
N ASP A 518 13.11 -40.76 1.22
CA ASP A 518 11.84 -41.12 1.87
C ASP A 518 10.68 -40.23 1.39
N TYR A 519 10.93 -38.92 1.37
CA TYR A 519 9.91 -37.95 0.96
C TYR A 519 9.49 -38.12 -0.51
N LEU A 520 10.44 -38.34 -1.42
CA LEU A 520 10.14 -38.57 -2.83
C LEU A 520 9.36 -39.85 -3.05
N ASN A 521 9.73 -40.94 -2.36
CA ASN A 521 9.03 -42.22 -2.48
C ASN A 521 7.55 -42.11 -2.11
N ARG A 522 7.22 -41.32 -1.09
CA ARG A 522 5.83 -41.07 -0.70
C ARG A 522 5.08 -40.15 -1.65
N VAL A 523 5.71 -39.06 -2.10
CA VAL A 523 5.01 -37.99 -2.83
C VAL A 523 4.87 -38.28 -4.33
N ASN A 524 5.80 -39.02 -4.95
CA ASN A 524 5.82 -39.20 -6.40
C ASN A 524 4.55 -39.82 -6.99
N GLU A 525 3.86 -40.67 -6.23
CA GLU A 525 2.61 -41.31 -6.69
C GLU A 525 1.35 -40.53 -6.30
N ASN A 526 1.45 -39.59 -5.35
CA ASN A 526 0.32 -38.80 -4.86
C ASN A 526 0.36 -37.32 -5.28
N LEU A 527 1.39 -36.86 -5.99
CA LEU A 527 1.54 -35.44 -6.31
C LEU A 527 0.35 -34.88 -7.13
N ALA A 528 -0.31 -33.86 -6.60
CA ALA A 528 -1.35 -33.11 -7.29
C ALA A 528 -0.75 -31.94 -8.06
N GLY A 529 0.20 -31.24 -7.44
CA GLY A 529 0.90 -30.14 -8.06
C GLY A 529 1.80 -29.36 -7.11
N VAL A 530 2.59 -28.47 -7.70
CA VAL A 530 3.56 -27.63 -7.00
C VAL A 530 3.35 -26.17 -7.37
N ILE A 531 3.31 -25.31 -6.36
CA ILE A 531 3.28 -23.86 -6.49
C ILE A 531 4.65 -23.35 -6.07
N ILE A 532 5.31 -22.58 -6.93
CA ILE A 532 6.62 -21.99 -6.65
C ILE A 532 6.52 -20.48 -6.82
N ALA A 533 6.89 -19.75 -5.78
CA ALA A 533 6.88 -18.30 -5.74
C ALA A 533 8.28 -17.71 -5.80
N GLY A 534 8.42 -16.73 -6.69
CA GLY A 534 9.68 -16.07 -6.95
C GLY A 534 10.73 -17.06 -7.42
N ASP A 535 11.92 -16.85 -6.92
CA ASP A 535 13.06 -17.71 -7.15
C ASP A 535 13.22 -18.71 -5.98
N TYR A 536 12.16 -19.50 -5.75
CA TYR A 536 12.01 -20.40 -4.59
C TYR A 536 12.00 -19.67 -3.24
N GLU A 537 11.38 -18.49 -3.18
CA GLU A 537 11.20 -17.74 -1.94
C GLU A 537 10.03 -18.28 -1.11
N GLY A 538 9.04 -18.84 -1.80
CA GLY A 538 7.94 -19.58 -1.20
C GLY A 538 7.47 -20.70 -2.11
N GLY A 539 6.75 -21.66 -1.55
CA GLY A 539 6.22 -22.77 -2.30
C GLY A 539 5.21 -23.61 -1.52
N ALA A 540 4.37 -24.29 -2.27
CA ALA A 540 3.43 -25.27 -1.72
C ALA A 540 3.48 -26.55 -2.55
N ILE A 541 3.53 -27.69 -1.87
CA ILE A 541 3.43 -29.02 -2.46
C ILE A 541 2.09 -29.60 -2.03
N LEU A 542 1.30 -30.00 -3.02
CA LEU A 542 -0.04 -30.53 -2.81
C LEU A 542 -0.13 -31.95 -3.35
N THR A 543 -0.88 -32.79 -2.64
CA THR A 543 -1.07 -34.21 -2.95
C THR A 543 -2.55 -34.57 -3.00
N TRP A 544 -2.85 -35.61 -3.77
CA TRP A 544 -4.12 -36.33 -3.77
C TRP A 544 -3.97 -37.54 -2.86
N GLU A 545 -4.35 -37.37 -1.60
CA GLU A 545 -4.30 -38.46 -0.63
C GLU A 545 -5.61 -39.24 -0.63
N LYS A 546 -5.55 -40.49 -0.21
CA LYS A 546 -6.74 -41.34 -0.03
C LYS A 546 -6.90 -41.72 1.44
N PRO A 547 -8.15 -41.93 1.90
CA PRO A 547 -8.38 -42.54 3.20
C PRO A 547 -7.73 -43.93 3.31
N GLN A 548 -7.20 -44.27 4.49
CA GLN A 548 -6.44 -45.52 4.69
C GLN A 548 -7.25 -46.79 4.41
N HIS A 549 -8.58 -46.72 4.53
CA HIS A 549 -9.49 -47.85 4.31
C HIS A 549 -9.89 -48.07 2.85
N LEU A 550 -9.37 -47.27 1.90
CA LEU A 550 -9.71 -47.37 0.47
C LEU A 550 -8.50 -47.70 -0.41
N ASP A 551 -8.76 -48.48 -1.46
CA ASP A 551 -7.87 -48.67 -2.60
C ASP A 551 -8.01 -47.52 -3.61
N ASP A 552 -7.02 -47.38 -4.49
CA ASP A 552 -6.92 -46.25 -5.43
C ASP A 552 -8.08 -46.22 -6.43
N GLN A 553 -8.56 -47.40 -6.84
CA GLN A 553 -9.64 -47.55 -7.80
C GLN A 553 -10.97 -47.12 -7.17
N THR A 554 -11.31 -47.67 -6.00
CA THR A 554 -12.52 -47.28 -5.27
C THR A 554 -12.50 -45.81 -4.87
N ALA A 555 -11.36 -45.28 -4.44
CA ALA A 555 -11.22 -43.86 -4.09
C ALA A 555 -11.47 -42.94 -5.30
N TYR A 556 -11.02 -43.35 -6.50
CA TYR A 556 -11.24 -42.61 -7.74
C TYR A 556 -12.72 -42.65 -8.15
N GLU A 557 -13.31 -43.84 -8.23
CA GLU A 557 -14.69 -44.04 -8.67
C GLU A 557 -15.71 -43.36 -7.75
N GLN A 558 -15.44 -43.36 -6.45
CA GLN A 558 -16.29 -42.68 -5.45
C GLN A 558 -15.97 -41.19 -5.28
N GLY A 559 -14.93 -40.68 -5.94
CA GLY A 559 -14.52 -39.27 -5.83
C GLY A 559 -14.04 -38.88 -4.42
N ARG A 560 -13.43 -39.82 -3.68
CA ARG A 560 -13.03 -39.66 -2.27
C ARG A 560 -11.57 -39.25 -2.06
N TYR A 561 -10.87 -38.85 -3.13
CA TYR A 561 -9.54 -38.26 -3.00
C TYR A 561 -9.61 -36.94 -2.24
N VAL A 562 -8.67 -36.80 -1.30
CA VAL A 562 -8.54 -35.63 -0.45
C VAL A 562 -7.44 -34.74 -1.02
N PRO A 563 -7.75 -33.48 -1.42
CA PRO A 563 -6.73 -32.49 -1.67
C PRO A 563 -6.03 -32.16 -0.36
N TYR A 564 -4.73 -32.44 -0.30
CA TYR A 564 -3.92 -32.26 0.88
C TYR A 564 -2.74 -31.32 0.61
N LEU A 565 -2.54 -30.33 1.48
CA LEU A 565 -1.35 -29.47 1.46
C LEU A 565 -0.28 -30.10 2.36
N ASP A 566 0.73 -30.66 1.71
CA ASP A 566 1.77 -31.48 2.35
C ASP A 566 2.94 -30.65 2.88
N LYS A 567 3.40 -29.67 2.07
CA LYS A 567 4.40 -28.69 2.47
C LYS A 567 3.93 -27.31 2.08
N PHE A 568 4.00 -26.39 3.04
CA PHE A 568 3.85 -24.95 2.83
C PHE A 568 5.10 -24.29 3.38
N ALA A 569 5.99 -23.85 2.50
CA ALA A 569 7.31 -23.36 2.85
C ALA A 569 7.50 -21.93 2.34
N VAL A 570 8.02 -21.07 3.21
CA VAL A 570 8.48 -19.72 2.87
C VAL A 570 9.81 -19.49 3.57
N LEU A 571 10.80 -18.97 2.83
CA LEU A 571 12.11 -18.66 3.39
C LEU A 571 11.98 -17.74 4.59
N ARG A 572 12.77 -17.99 5.64
CA ARG A 572 12.72 -17.21 6.89
C ARG A 572 12.94 -15.71 6.67
N LYS A 573 13.76 -15.35 5.68
CA LYS A 573 14.01 -13.96 5.25
C LYS A 573 12.77 -13.29 4.61
N SER A 574 11.91 -14.09 3.99
CA SER A 574 10.71 -13.66 3.25
C SER A 574 9.42 -13.90 4.06
N GLN A 575 9.51 -14.50 5.26
CA GLN A 575 8.39 -14.67 6.17
C GLN A 575 8.05 -13.34 6.87
N GLY A 576 6.85 -12.84 6.64
CA GLY A 576 6.37 -11.61 7.28
C GLY A 576 6.75 -10.32 6.56
N SER A 577 7.58 -10.38 5.51
CA SER A 577 7.84 -9.30 4.55
C SER A 577 7.22 -9.68 3.20
N GLY A 578 6.80 -8.72 2.38
CA GLY A 578 6.46 -9.01 0.97
C GLY A 578 5.16 -9.77 0.67
N GLY A 579 4.46 -10.33 1.65
CA GLY A 579 3.19 -11.04 1.42
C GLY A 579 3.33 -12.40 0.70
N CYS A 580 4.55 -12.95 0.57
CA CYS A 580 4.82 -14.20 -0.15
C CYS A 580 3.91 -15.37 0.30
N ALA A 581 3.74 -15.55 1.61
CA ALA A 581 2.82 -16.56 2.15
C ALA A 581 1.37 -16.36 1.69
N ASP A 582 0.88 -15.12 1.72
CA ASP A 582 -0.48 -14.80 1.28
C ASP A 582 -0.62 -14.99 -0.24
N ILE A 583 0.42 -14.70 -1.03
CA ILE A 583 0.45 -14.95 -2.49
C ILE A 583 0.34 -16.44 -2.80
N VAL A 584 1.19 -17.28 -2.18
CA VAL A 584 1.17 -18.74 -2.37
C VAL A 584 -0.19 -19.31 -1.94
N PHE A 585 -0.70 -18.88 -0.79
CA PHE A 585 -1.98 -19.37 -0.27
C PHE A 585 -3.16 -18.94 -1.14
N ASN A 586 -3.19 -17.70 -1.63
CA ASN A 586 -4.23 -17.24 -2.56
C ASN A 586 -4.18 -18.01 -3.88
N ALA A 587 -3.00 -18.25 -4.44
CA ALA A 587 -2.86 -19.05 -5.66
C ALA A 587 -3.34 -20.49 -5.47
N MET A 588 -3.05 -21.08 -4.30
CA MET A 588 -3.54 -22.40 -3.92
C MET A 588 -5.07 -22.44 -3.84
N VAL A 589 -5.68 -21.60 -3.02
CA VAL A 589 -7.12 -21.68 -2.70
C VAL A 589 -8.00 -21.09 -3.79
N ARG A 590 -7.57 -20.04 -4.49
CA ARG A 590 -8.40 -19.39 -5.53
C ARG A 590 -8.13 -19.93 -6.93
N GLY A 591 -6.88 -20.32 -7.20
CA GLY A 591 -6.44 -20.73 -8.53
C GLY A 591 -6.42 -22.24 -8.72
N CYS A 592 -5.84 -22.98 -7.78
CA CYS A 592 -5.56 -24.41 -7.96
C CYS A 592 -6.69 -25.30 -7.41
N LEU A 593 -7.19 -25.00 -6.21
CA LEU A 593 -8.17 -25.81 -5.48
C LEU A 593 -9.31 -24.94 -4.89
N PRO A 594 -10.17 -24.35 -5.74
CA PRO A 594 -11.30 -23.51 -5.30
C PRO A 594 -12.33 -24.25 -4.44
N GLU A 595 -12.48 -25.57 -4.62
CA GLU A 595 -13.42 -26.39 -3.86
C GLU A 595 -12.94 -26.69 -2.44
N GLY A 596 -11.68 -26.40 -2.12
CA GLY A 596 -11.10 -26.59 -0.79
C GLY A 596 -9.87 -27.49 -0.79
N VAL A 597 -9.07 -27.31 0.26
CA VAL A 597 -7.89 -28.12 0.56
C VAL A 597 -7.83 -28.35 2.07
N SER A 598 -7.31 -29.51 2.47
CA SER A 598 -7.07 -29.88 3.87
C SER A 598 -5.57 -29.88 4.18
N TRP A 599 -5.21 -29.61 5.43
CA TRP A 599 -3.83 -29.77 5.91
C TRP A 599 -3.80 -30.01 7.41
N ARG A 600 -2.64 -30.45 7.90
CA ARG A 600 -2.36 -30.52 9.33
C ARG A 600 -1.18 -29.63 9.71
N SER A 601 -1.16 -29.21 10.96
CA SER A 601 -0.07 -28.47 11.57
C SER A 601 0.08 -28.90 13.03
N ARG A 602 1.31 -28.89 13.55
CA ARG A 602 1.56 -29.24 14.97
C ARG A 602 0.85 -28.24 15.87
N LYS A 603 0.34 -28.68 17.03
CA LYS A 603 -0.45 -27.82 17.95
C LYS A 603 0.34 -26.60 18.44
N ASP A 604 1.65 -26.74 18.59
CA ASP A 604 2.60 -25.72 19.06
C ASP A 604 3.18 -24.83 17.94
N ASN A 605 2.81 -25.06 16.67
CA ASN A 605 3.30 -24.25 15.56
C ASN A 605 2.85 -22.78 15.71
N PRO A 606 3.78 -21.80 15.76
CA PRO A 606 3.44 -20.38 15.87
C PRO A 606 2.60 -19.87 14.68
N VAL A 607 2.65 -20.54 13.53
CA VAL A 607 1.87 -20.19 12.33
C VAL A 607 0.39 -20.55 12.47
N ASN A 608 -0.02 -21.36 13.47
CA ASN A 608 -1.42 -21.76 13.66
C ASN A 608 -2.39 -20.58 13.79
N LYS A 609 -1.95 -19.45 14.36
CA LYS A 609 -2.77 -18.24 14.39
C LYS A 609 -3.10 -17.74 12.98
N TRP A 610 -2.11 -17.75 12.08
CA TRP A 610 -2.27 -17.36 10.68
C TRP A 610 -3.16 -18.35 9.91
N TYR A 611 -3.03 -19.66 10.17
CA TYR A 611 -3.91 -20.68 9.59
C TYR A 611 -5.36 -20.55 10.07
N PHE A 612 -5.57 -20.34 11.38
CA PHE A 612 -6.91 -20.20 11.96
C PHE A 612 -7.70 -19.05 11.31
N GLU A 613 -7.03 -17.92 11.08
CA GLU A 613 -7.61 -16.76 10.41
C GLU A 613 -8.04 -17.07 8.96
N ARG A 614 -7.34 -17.98 8.27
CA ARG A 614 -7.48 -18.29 6.83
C ARG A 614 -8.30 -19.55 6.52
N SER A 615 -8.37 -20.48 7.46
CA SER A 615 -9.20 -21.67 7.35
C SER A 615 -10.68 -21.34 7.51
N LEU A 616 -11.54 -22.09 6.84
CA LEU A 616 -12.98 -22.06 7.10
C LEU A 616 -13.35 -22.91 8.32
N GLY A 617 -12.56 -23.94 8.63
CA GLY A 617 -12.70 -24.72 9.84
C GLY A 617 -11.40 -25.36 10.30
N THR A 618 -11.40 -25.77 11.57
CA THR A 618 -10.29 -26.43 12.25
C THR A 618 -10.83 -27.52 13.17
N LYS A 619 -10.07 -28.62 13.31
CA LYS A 619 -10.32 -29.67 14.29
C LYS A 619 -8.99 -30.07 14.94
N LYS A 620 -8.94 -30.03 16.27
CA LYS A 620 -7.81 -30.62 17.02
C LYS A 620 -8.01 -32.12 17.06
N LEU A 621 -7.03 -32.87 16.57
CA LEU A 621 -7.11 -34.33 16.58
C LEU A 621 -6.79 -34.83 18.00
N SER A 622 -7.61 -35.75 18.48
CA SER A 622 -7.37 -36.47 19.73
C SER A 622 -6.17 -37.41 19.56
N ASP A 623 -5.45 -37.66 20.65
CA ASP A 623 -4.42 -38.71 20.72
C ASP A 623 -3.20 -38.51 19.82
N CYS A 624 -3.01 -37.32 19.23
CA CYS A 624 -1.81 -36.94 18.50
C CYS A 624 -1.51 -35.44 18.63
N ASN A 625 -0.31 -34.98 18.22
CA ASN A 625 0.08 -33.56 18.33
C ASN A 625 -0.37 -32.70 17.13
N TRP A 626 -1.43 -33.11 16.42
CA TRP A 626 -1.85 -32.46 15.18
C TRP A 626 -3.15 -31.66 15.31
N THR A 627 -3.22 -30.54 14.60
CA THR A 627 -4.44 -29.78 14.33
C THR A 627 -4.69 -29.80 12.83
N MET A 628 -5.88 -30.22 12.45
CA MET A 628 -6.35 -30.23 11.08
C MET A 628 -7.06 -28.90 10.75
N PHE A 629 -6.87 -28.41 9.54
CA PHE A 629 -7.47 -27.21 8.99
C PHE A 629 -7.99 -27.49 7.57
N TRP A 630 -8.99 -26.73 7.13
CA TRP A 630 -9.50 -26.82 5.76
C TRP A 630 -10.08 -25.50 5.24
N THR A 631 -10.17 -25.38 3.92
CA THR A 631 -10.82 -24.26 3.20
C THR A 631 -12.09 -24.67 2.47
N THR A 632 -12.51 -25.93 2.57
CA THR A 632 -13.74 -26.46 1.96
C THR A 632 -14.98 -25.72 2.45
N PRO A 633 -15.75 -25.04 1.57
CA PRO A 633 -16.94 -24.30 1.96
C PRO A 633 -18.05 -25.21 2.50
N LYS A 634 -18.82 -24.70 3.47
CA LYS A 634 -20.07 -25.34 3.98
C LYS A 634 -19.90 -26.79 4.48
N LEU A 635 -18.72 -27.15 4.99
CA LEU A 635 -18.47 -28.48 5.53
C LEU A 635 -19.10 -28.63 6.93
N HIS A 636 -20.05 -29.55 7.08
CA HIS A 636 -20.67 -29.90 8.36
C HIS A 636 -19.79 -30.89 9.16
N ILE A 637 -19.90 -30.86 10.49
CA ILE A 637 -19.10 -31.70 11.41
C ILE A 637 -19.31 -33.20 11.17
N GLU A 638 -20.49 -33.60 10.69
CA GLU A 638 -20.85 -35.01 10.42
C GLU A 638 -20.63 -35.43 8.97
N SER A 639 -19.99 -34.59 8.14
CA SER A 639 -19.76 -34.91 6.74
C SER A 639 -18.77 -36.07 6.57
N PRO A 640 -19.03 -37.04 5.66
CA PRO A 640 -18.06 -38.10 5.35
C PRO A 640 -16.73 -37.55 4.83
N VAL A 641 -16.74 -36.39 4.18
CA VAL A 641 -15.52 -35.70 3.71
C VAL A 641 -14.62 -35.30 4.88
N LEU A 642 -15.19 -34.93 6.03
CA LEU A 642 -14.40 -34.60 7.21
C LEU A 642 -13.74 -35.84 7.83
N GLN A 643 -14.41 -36.99 7.76
CA GLN A 643 -13.83 -38.27 8.19
C GLN A 643 -12.68 -38.68 7.28
N ASP A 644 -12.82 -38.46 5.97
CA ASP A 644 -11.74 -38.68 5.00
C ASP A 644 -10.54 -37.76 5.25
N TYR A 645 -10.79 -36.47 5.54
CA TYR A 645 -9.73 -35.53 5.91
C TYR A 645 -9.02 -35.95 7.20
N GLU A 646 -9.77 -36.42 8.21
CA GLU A 646 -9.20 -36.91 9.46
C GLU A 646 -8.35 -38.17 9.23
N SER A 647 -8.84 -39.13 8.43
CA SER A 647 -8.08 -40.34 8.07
C SER A 647 -6.74 -39.99 7.41
N VAL A 648 -6.77 -39.08 6.42
CA VAL A 648 -5.55 -38.62 5.74
C VAL A 648 -4.61 -37.87 6.69
N CYS A 649 -5.13 -36.92 7.48
CA CYS A 649 -4.30 -36.14 8.39
C CYS A 649 -3.63 -36.99 9.48
N ARG A 650 -4.25 -38.11 9.88
CA ARG A 650 -3.65 -39.09 10.80
C ARG A 650 -2.66 -40.00 10.09
N GLY A 651 -2.95 -40.40 8.85
CA GLY A 651 -2.17 -41.39 8.12
C GLY A 651 -0.90 -40.89 7.45
N VAL A 652 -0.77 -39.59 7.15
CA VAL A 652 0.45 -39.06 6.54
C VAL A 652 1.63 -39.20 7.51
N GLU A 653 2.75 -39.76 7.05
CA GLU A 653 3.96 -39.94 7.85
C GLU A 653 4.91 -38.73 7.74
N PRO A 654 5.65 -38.37 8.81
CA PRO A 654 6.74 -37.39 8.72
C PRO A 654 7.91 -37.92 7.88
N SER A 655 8.61 -37.06 7.14
CA SER A 655 9.77 -37.44 6.30
C SER A 655 11.04 -36.64 6.68
N TRP A 656 11.36 -36.54 7.97
CA TRP A 656 12.50 -35.77 8.47
C TRP A 656 13.70 -36.67 8.76
N ALA A 657 14.91 -36.24 8.38
CA ALA A 657 16.13 -37.03 8.50
C ALA A 657 16.61 -37.30 9.94
N ASP A 658 15.97 -36.69 10.95
CA ASP A 658 16.38 -36.81 12.35
C ASP A 658 15.76 -38.02 13.08
N ASN A 659 15.01 -38.89 12.39
CA ASN A 659 14.34 -40.09 12.93
C ASN A 659 13.52 -39.85 14.21
N LYS A 660 13.20 -38.60 14.54
CA LYS A 660 12.37 -38.20 15.68
C LYS A 660 10.88 -38.35 15.35
N HIS A 661 10.48 -39.53 14.89
CA HIS A 661 9.07 -39.89 14.72
C HIS A 661 8.38 -40.14 16.08
N ILE A 662 9.15 -40.26 17.16
CA ILE A 662 8.73 -40.81 18.46
C ILE A 662 8.03 -39.78 19.37
N LEU A 663 7.91 -38.51 18.96
CA LEU A 663 7.21 -37.45 19.72
C LEU A 663 5.97 -36.86 18.99
N ASP A 664 5.47 -37.53 17.95
CA ASP A 664 4.44 -37.00 17.02
C ASP A 664 3.03 -37.56 17.20
#